data_AF-A0AA41MT92-F1
#
_entry.id   AF-A0AA41MT92-F1
#
_cell.length_a   1.000
_cell.length_b   1.000
_cell.length_c   1.000
_cell.angle_alpha   90.00
_cell.angle_beta   90.00
_cell.angle_gamma   90.00
#
_symmetry.space_group_name_H-M   'P 1'
#
loop_
_entity.id
_entity.type
_entity.pdbx_description
1 polymer ?
#
loop_
_entity_poly.entity_id
_entity_poly.type
_entity_poly.pdbx_seq_one_letter_code
_entity_poly.pdbx_strand_id
1 'polypeptide(L)'
;MEIGTENQDLLRDQQETAPPGSVDHVKATIYGILKEGSSESETSVKRKVSLVLEQVQPLVQMVSPDSTKALTGQGELTRKVEELQKKLDEEVKKRQKVEPSRVRLERQLEEKAEECDRLQDLLEKKKGEAQQSTKELQNMKLLLDQGDRLRHGLETQVMELQNKLKQVQGPESAKEVLLKELLETRELLEEVLEGKQRVEEQLRLRERELTALKGALKEEVASRDQEVEQVRQQYQRDTEQLRRSMQDATQALLEAERQKMSALVRGLQRELEETSEETEHWQSMFQKNKEELRATKQELLQLRMEKEEMEEELGEKVEVLQREVEHARTNSRDNLQLEELKKELRWAQEELKELRAQRQSQEVVGRHRDQELEKQLAVLKVEADRVQELEQQNLQLQKTLQQLKQDCEEASKARGAKLAAEAEAAVLEKRRAAVETTLRETQEENDEFRRRILGLEQQLKEAHGLAEGGEAVEARLRDKVQRLEVKKLRLQEALNEAQEEEGSLVAAKRALEARLEEAQRGLARLGQEQQALNRALEEEGKQREVLRRSKAELEEQKRLLDRTVDRLNKELEQIGDDSKQALKQLQAQLEDYKEKARREVADAQRQAKDWASEAEKTSGGLSRLQDEIQRLRQALQASQAERDTARLDKELLVQRLQSLEQEAENKKRSQDDRTRQLKNLEEKVSRLEAELDEEKNTVELLTDRVNRGRDQVDQLRTELMQERSTRQDLECDKISLERQNKDLKTRLANLEGFQKPSASFSQLESQNQLLQERLQAEEREKTVLQSTNRKLERRVKELSIQIDDERQHVNDQKDQLSLRVKALKRQVDEAEEEIERLDGLRKKAQRELEEQHEINEQLQARIKSLEKDSWRKASRSAAESTLKHDGLSSDEEFEGVYDPSSIASLLTESNLQTSSC
;
A
#
# COMPACT_ATOMS: atom_id res chain seq x y z
N MET A 1 -40.37 -32.66 47.28
CA MET A 1 -41.78 -32.59 47.70
C MET A 1 -42.01 -31.14 48.09
N GLU A 2 -42.90 -30.38 47.47
CA GLU A 2 -43.87 -30.73 46.41
C GLU A 2 -43.72 -29.80 45.20
N ILE A 3 -44.38 -30.13 44.08
CA ILE A 3 -44.31 -29.39 42.81
C ILE A 3 -45.73 -29.28 42.25
N GLY A 4 -46.11 -28.11 41.73
CA GLY A 4 -47.06 -28.03 40.62
C GLY A 4 -48.41 -27.34 40.87
N THR A 5 -48.39 -26.01 40.88
CA THR A 5 -49.40 -25.06 40.36
C THR A 5 -48.69 -23.69 40.32
N GLU A 6 -48.91 -22.77 39.40
CA GLU A 6 -50.06 -22.51 38.53
C GLU A 6 -49.61 -22.32 37.06
N ASN A 7 -50.44 -22.70 36.08
CA ASN A 7 -50.17 -22.46 34.65
C ASN A 7 -51.47 -22.42 33.83
N GLN A 8 -52.34 -21.44 34.13
CA GLN A 8 -53.61 -21.22 33.43
C GLN A 8 -54.15 -19.81 33.73
N ASP A 9 -53.74 -18.77 32.98
CA ASP A 9 -54.52 -17.52 32.85
C ASP A 9 -54.06 -16.56 31.72
N LEU A 10 -53.60 -17.09 30.57
CA LEU A 10 -53.21 -16.32 29.38
C LEU A 10 -53.89 -16.81 28.09
N LEU A 11 -55.21 -17.04 28.15
CA LEU A 11 -55.99 -17.55 27.01
C LEU A 11 -57.42 -16.98 26.94
N ARG A 12 -57.56 -15.66 27.17
CA ARG A 12 -58.86 -14.98 27.16
C ARG A 12 -58.91 -13.58 26.55
N ASP A 13 -58.16 -13.35 25.48
CA ASP A 13 -58.36 -12.20 24.57
C ASP A 13 -58.11 -12.61 23.10
N GLN A 14 -58.97 -13.51 22.59
CA GLN A 14 -59.19 -13.66 21.15
C GLN A 14 -60.50 -12.94 20.80
N GLN A 15 -60.39 -11.70 20.36
CA GLN A 15 -61.51 -10.92 19.83
C GLN A 15 -61.60 -11.15 18.32
N GLU A 16 -62.80 -11.51 17.82
CA GLU A 16 -62.99 -11.94 16.43
C GLU A 16 -62.61 -10.83 15.44
N THR A 17 -61.57 -11.06 14.63
CA THR A 17 -61.10 -10.10 13.63
C THR A 17 -61.99 -10.13 12.38
N ALA A 18 -62.82 -9.10 12.25
CA ALA A 18 -63.71 -8.92 11.10
C ALA A 18 -62.93 -8.96 9.76
N PRO A 19 -63.48 -9.59 8.70
CA PRO A 19 -62.75 -9.87 7.47
C PRO A 19 -62.29 -8.58 6.76
N PRO A 20 -61.12 -8.61 6.09
CA PRO A 20 -60.55 -7.43 5.44
C PRO A 20 -61.49 -6.90 4.35
N GLY A 21 -61.69 -5.59 4.33
CA GLY A 21 -62.66 -4.91 3.46
C GLY A 21 -64.10 -4.81 4.02
N SER A 22 -64.39 -5.41 5.17
CA SER A 22 -65.66 -5.16 5.86
C SER A 22 -65.72 -3.76 6.49
N VAL A 23 -66.93 -3.21 6.62
CA VAL A 23 -67.17 -1.87 7.20
C VAL A 23 -66.61 -1.78 8.64
N ASP A 24 -66.71 -2.85 9.41
CA ASP A 24 -66.23 -2.87 10.80
C ASP A 24 -64.72 -3.07 10.92
N HIS A 25 -64.07 -3.72 9.94
CA HIS A 25 -62.62 -3.70 9.81
C HIS A 25 -62.12 -2.26 9.55
N VAL A 26 -62.77 -1.53 8.63
CA VAL A 26 -62.42 -0.12 8.35
C VAL A 26 -62.64 0.78 9.59
N LYS A 27 -63.72 0.55 10.37
CA LYS A 27 -63.90 1.22 11.67
C LYS A 27 -62.74 0.93 12.63
N ALA A 28 -62.31 -0.32 12.75
CA ALA A 28 -61.22 -0.71 13.66
C ALA A 28 -59.90 -0.01 13.28
N THR A 29 -59.54 0.02 11.99
CA THR A 29 -58.31 0.68 11.52
C THR A 29 -58.34 2.20 11.78
N ILE A 30 -59.44 2.88 11.42
CA ILE A 30 -59.57 4.33 11.64
C ILE A 30 -59.63 4.66 13.14
N TYR A 31 -60.22 3.78 13.95
CA TYR A 31 -60.25 3.91 15.41
C TYR A 31 -58.86 3.78 16.04
N GLY A 32 -58.03 2.82 15.59
CA GLY A 32 -56.64 2.69 16.03
C GLY A 32 -55.83 3.96 15.75
N ILE A 33 -55.81 4.38 14.49
CA ILE A 33 -55.05 5.57 14.03
C ILE A 33 -55.47 6.84 14.79
N LEU A 34 -56.77 7.04 15.06
CA LEU A 34 -57.25 8.20 15.83
C LEU A 34 -56.99 8.10 17.34
N LYS A 35 -56.78 6.90 17.89
CA LYS A 35 -56.46 6.68 19.31
C LYS A 35 -54.97 6.83 19.60
N GLU A 36 -54.10 6.45 18.66
CA GLU A 36 -52.64 6.56 18.80
C GLU A 36 -52.12 8.02 18.74
N GLY A 37 -52.95 8.97 18.29
CA GLY A 37 -52.61 10.39 18.18
C GLY A 37 -53.43 11.36 19.05
N SER A 38 -54.23 10.88 20.02
CA SER A 38 -55.17 11.75 20.76
C SER A 38 -55.32 11.40 22.25
N SER A 39 -55.40 12.43 23.09
CA SER A 39 -55.75 12.33 24.52
C SER A 39 -57.26 12.43 24.81
N GLU A 40 -58.10 12.42 23.77
CA GLU A 40 -59.57 12.47 23.92
C GLU A 40 -60.15 11.20 24.56
N SER A 41 -61.28 11.35 25.26
CA SER A 41 -61.99 10.22 25.86
C SER A 41 -62.46 9.22 24.79
N GLU A 42 -62.48 7.95 25.16
CA GLU A 42 -62.71 6.86 24.20
C GLU A 42 -64.07 6.95 23.47
N THR A 43 -65.07 7.54 24.14
CA THR A 43 -66.39 7.85 23.58
C THR A 43 -66.39 8.97 22.54
N SER A 44 -65.43 9.90 22.57
CA SER A 44 -65.24 10.91 21.53
C SER A 44 -64.69 10.26 20.26
N VAL A 45 -63.61 9.48 20.39
CA VAL A 45 -62.95 8.82 19.26
C VAL A 45 -63.92 7.88 18.53
N LYS A 46 -64.69 7.07 19.25
CA LYS A 46 -65.71 6.17 18.66
C LYS A 46 -66.82 6.91 17.90
N ARG A 47 -67.19 8.14 18.30
CA ARG A 47 -68.12 9.00 17.56
C ARG A 47 -67.49 9.58 16.29
N LYS A 48 -66.23 10.05 16.36
CA LYS A 48 -65.50 10.58 15.20
C LYS A 48 -65.31 9.53 14.10
N VAL A 49 -64.93 8.31 14.47
CA VAL A 49 -64.82 7.17 13.52
C VAL A 49 -66.13 6.91 12.79
N SER A 50 -67.25 6.94 13.50
CA SER A 50 -68.58 6.70 12.91
C SER A 50 -68.93 7.76 11.86
N LEU A 51 -68.66 9.03 12.17
CA LEU A 51 -68.84 10.19 11.27
C LEU A 51 -67.95 10.12 10.02
N VAL A 52 -66.72 9.61 10.13
CA VAL A 52 -65.80 9.47 8.98
C VAL A 52 -66.30 8.43 7.99
N LEU A 53 -66.80 7.26 8.44
CA LEU A 53 -67.33 6.26 7.50
C LEU A 53 -68.60 6.74 6.79
N GLU A 54 -69.46 7.50 7.47
CA GLU A 54 -70.68 8.08 6.88
C GLU A 54 -70.39 9.03 5.71
N GLN A 55 -69.23 9.71 5.72
CA GLN A 55 -68.80 10.58 4.61
C GLN A 55 -68.10 9.85 3.44
N VAL A 56 -67.44 8.71 3.70
CA VAL A 56 -66.62 8.00 2.68
C VAL A 56 -67.45 7.05 1.82
N GLN A 57 -68.61 6.61 2.30
CA GLN A 57 -69.45 5.57 1.66
C GLN A 57 -69.82 5.82 0.17
N PRO A 58 -70.00 7.04 -0.35
CA PRO A 58 -70.33 7.27 -1.77
C PRO A 58 -69.21 6.91 -2.78
N LEU A 59 -67.94 6.88 -2.37
CA LEU A 59 -66.79 6.83 -3.29
C LEU A 59 -66.47 5.44 -3.85
N VAL A 60 -67.07 4.37 -3.31
CA VAL A 60 -66.69 2.98 -3.61
C VAL A 60 -67.46 2.37 -4.79
N GLN A 61 -68.58 2.98 -5.24
CA GLN A 61 -69.51 2.36 -6.19
C GLN A 61 -69.25 2.66 -7.70
N MET A 62 -68.20 3.40 -8.06
CA MET A 62 -67.97 3.81 -9.47
C MET A 62 -66.73 3.18 -10.13
N VAL A 63 -66.77 1.87 -10.38
CA VAL A 63 -65.94 1.23 -11.42
C VAL A 63 -66.79 0.24 -12.21
N SER A 64 -66.74 0.31 -13.54
CA SER A 64 -67.26 -0.70 -14.46
C SER A 64 -66.42 -0.69 -15.75
N PRO A 65 -66.11 -1.84 -16.36
CA PRO A 65 -65.02 -1.93 -17.34
C PRO A 65 -65.50 -1.92 -18.79
N ASP A 66 -64.94 -1.02 -19.62
CA ASP A 66 -64.78 -1.30 -21.06
C ASP A 66 -63.72 -0.39 -21.74
N SER A 67 -62.74 -1.00 -22.42
CA SER A 67 -61.93 -0.44 -23.53
C SER A 67 -60.62 -1.22 -23.76
N THR A 68 -60.45 -1.80 -24.95
CA THR A 68 -59.44 -2.84 -25.24
C THR A 68 -58.17 -2.34 -25.97
N LYS A 69 -57.79 -1.06 -25.82
CA LYS A 69 -56.63 -0.47 -26.53
C LYS A 69 -55.31 -0.38 -25.74
N ALA A 70 -55.27 -0.79 -24.47
CA ALA A 70 -54.03 -0.77 -23.67
C ALA A 70 -53.07 -1.96 -23.93
N LEU A 71 -53.58 -3.05 -24.52
CA LEU A 71 -52.95 -4.38 -24.47
C LEU A 71 -51.63 -4.53 -25.23
N THR A 72 -51.35 -3.73 -26.26
CA THR A 72 -50.12 -3.85 -27.06
C THR A 72 -48.90 -3.25 -26.36
N GLY A 73 -48.98 -2.01 -25.90
CA GLY A 73 -47.90 -1.36 -25.13
C GLY A 73 -47.63 -2.08 -23.79
N GLN A 74 -48.69 -2.65 -23.18
CA GLN A 74 -48.57 -3.51 -22.01
C GLN A 74 -47.72 -4.77 -22.27
N GLY A 75 -47.79 -5.34 -23.49
CA GLY A 75 -47.00 -6.51 -23.90
C GLY A 75 -45.50 -6.25 -24.07
N GLU A 76 -45.10 -5.04 -24.45
CA GLU A 76 -43.67 -4.67 -24.50
C GLU A 76 -43.13 -4.26 -23.12
N LEU A 77 -43.96 -3.59 -22.31
CA LEU A 77 -43.60 -3.26 -20.93
C LEU A 77 -43.46 -4.50 -20.07
N THR A 78 -44.36 -5.49 -20.19
CA THR A 78 -44.21 -6.78 -19.49
C THR A 78 -42.94 -7.52 -19.90
N ARG A 79 -42.62 -7.61 -21.20
CA ARG A 79 -41.35 -8.20 -21.65
C ARG A 79 -40.11 -7.47 -21.11
N LYS A 80 -40.10 -6.14 -21.09
CA LYS A 80 -38.99 -5.35 -20.50
C LYS A 80 -38.91 -5.53 -18.99
N VAL A 81 -40.05 -5.64 -18.29
CA VAL A 81 -40.10 -5.97 -16.86
C VAL A 81 -39.62 -7.40 -16.60
N GLU A 82 -39.98 -8.38 -17.43
CA GLU A 82 -39.49 -9.77 -17.33
C GLU A 82 -37.98 -9.88 -17.59
N GLU A 83 -37.43 -9.12 -18.54
CA GLU A 83 -35.98 -9.01 -18.74
C GLU A 83 -35.26 -8.35 -17.57
N LEU A 84 -35.79 -7.24 -17.05
CA LEU A 84 -35.22 -6.54 -15.91
C LEU A 84 -35.34 -7.38 -14.63
N GLN A 85 -36.44 -8.12 -14.46
CA GLN A 85 -36.62 -9.08 -13.38
C GLN A 85 -35.61 -10.23 -13.49
N LYS A 86 -35.40 -10.81 -14.69
CA LYS A 86 -34.34 -11.81 -14.90
C LYS A 86 -32.95 -11.26 -14.57
N LYS A 87 -32.62 -10.06 -15.03
CA LYS A 87 -31.33 -9.39 -14.74
C LYS A 87 -31.17 -9.11 -13.24
N LEU A 88 -32.25 -8.72 -12.56
CA LEU A 88 -32.28 -8.53 -11.10
C LEU A 88 -32.13 -9.87 -10.37
N ASP A 89 -32.86 -10.91 -10.75
CA ASP A 89 -32.77 -12.26 -10.20
C ASP A 89 -31.37 -12.87 -10.40
N GLU A 90 -30.72 -12.58 -11.53
CA GLU A 90 -29.34 -12.98 -11.80
C GLU A 90 -28.34 -12.23 -10.92
N GLU A 91 -28.50 -10.92 -10.71
CA GLU A 91 -27.66 -10.16 -9.76
C GLU A 91 -27.92 -10.56 -8.30
N VAL A 92 -29.16 -10.84 -7.92
CA VAL A 92 -29.51 -11.41 -6.61
C VAL A 92 -28.85 -12.78 -6.44
N LYS A 93 -28.86 -13.64 -7.47
CA LYS A 93 -28.14 -14.93 -7.46
C LYS A 93 -26.62 -14.79 -7.43
N LYS A 94 -26.04 -13.74 -8.02
CA LYS A 94 -24.60 -13.43 -7.90
C LYS A 94 -24.26 -12.97 -6.49
N ARG A 95 -25.04 -12.04 -5.92
CA ARG A 95 -24.88 -11.58 -4.53
C ARG A 95 -25.03 -12.72 -3.53
N GLN A 96 -26.08 -13.55 -3.65
CA GLN A 96 -26.28 -14.75 -2.83
C GLN A 96 -25.16 -15.80 -2.94
N LYS A 97 -24.35 -15.79 -4.00
CA LYS A 97 -23.14 -16.63 -4.10
C LYS A 97 -21.90 -16.02 -3.42
N VAL A 98 -21.85 -14.69 -3.29
CA VAL A 98 -20.73 -13.96 -2.66
C VAL A 98 -20.97 -13.73 -1.16
N GLU A 99 -22.21 -13.55 -0.73
CA GLU A 99 -22.57 -13.35 0.69
C GLU A 99 -22.02 -14.44 1.63
N PRO A 100 -22.05 -15.75 1.30
CA PRO A 100 -21.48 -16.80 2.16
C PRO A 100 -19.96 -16.71 2.32
N SER A 101 -19.23 -16.25 1.29
CA SER A 101 -17.80 -15.94 1.40
C SER A 101 -17.53 -14.65 2.17
N ARG A 102 -18.41 -13.65 2.01
CA ARG A 102 -18.32 -12.37 2.74
C ARG A 102 -18.54 -12.57 4.24
N VAL A 103 -19.64 -13.22 4.63
CA VAL A 103 -19.95 -13.54 6.05
C VAL A 103 -18.85 -14.42 6.67
N ARG A 104 -18.21 -15.30 5.88
CA ARG A 104 -17.04 -16.06 6.35
C ARG A 104 -15.85 -15.16 6.66
N LEU A 105 -15.54 -14.20 5.78
CA LEU A 105 -14.45 -13.24 5.97
C LEU A 105 -14.73 -12.27 7.12
N GLU A 106 -15.97 -11.77 7.24
CA GLU A 106 -16.42 -10.93 8.35
C GLU A 106 -16.26 -11.67 9.69
N ARG A 107 -16.72 -12.92 9.78
CA ARG A 107 -16.53 -13.78 10.97
C ARG A 107 -15.05 -14.09 11.27
N GLN A 108 -14.21 -14.27 10.25
CA GLN A 108 -12.76 -14.47 10.44
C GLN A 108 -12.05 -13.19 10.91
N LEU A 109 -12.53 -12.03 10.50
CA LEU A 109 -12.01 -10.73 10.93
C LEU A 109 -12.44 -10.43 12.38
N GLU A 110 -13.65 -10.83 12.76
CA GLU A 110 -14.16 -10.76 14.13
C GLU A 110 -13.42 -11.74 15.07
N GLU A 111 -13.18 -12.99 14.65
CA GLU A 111 -12.31 -13.95 15.36
C GLU A 111 -10.89 -13.39 15.59
N LYS A 112 -10.34 -12.65 14.60
CA LYS A 112 -9.02 -12.02 14.71
C LYS A 112 -9.03 -10.74 15.55
N ALA A 113 -10.14 -10.01 15.61
CA ALA A 113 -10.31 -8.89 16.53
C ALA A 113 -10.35 -9.39 17.99
N GLU A 114 -11.15 -10.41 18.29
CA GLU A 114 -11.16 -11.06 19.61
C GLU A 114 -9.78 -11.60 20.01
N GLU A 115 -9.00 -12.14 19.07
CA GLU A 115 -7.64 -12.61 19.33
C GLU A 115 -6.68 -11.45 19.66
N CYS A 116 -6.78 -10.33 18.95
CA CYS A 116 -6.03 -9.11 19.27
C CYS A 116 -6.36 -8.57 20.67
N ASP A 117 -7.65 -8.49 21.03
CA ASP A 117 -8.08 -8.01 22.35
C ASP A 117 -7.55 -8.90 23.47
N ARG A 118 -7.68 -10.24 23.33
CA ARG A 118 -7.13 -11.22 24.30
C ARG A 118 -5.60 -11.12 24.42
N LEU A 119 -4.89 -10.85 23.31
CA LEU A 119 -3.44 -10.63 23.33
C LEU A 119 -3.08 -9.29 23.99
N GLN A 120 -3.91 -8.26 23.86
CA GLN A 120 -3.73 -6.98 24.54
C GLN A 120 -3.94 -7.09 26.06
N ASP A 121 -4.99 -7.81 26.51
CA ASP A 121 -5.20 -8.14 27.93
C ASP A 121 -4.00 -8.89 28.53
N LEU A 122 -3.48 -9.90 27.81
CA LEU A 122 -2.29 -10.64 28.22
C LEU A 122 -1.04 -9.74 28.28
N LEU A 123 -0.87 -8.84 27.30
CA LEU A 123 0.22 -7.86 27.27
C LEU A 123 0.14 -6.89 28.47
N GLU A 124 -1.05 -6.38 28.80
CA GLU A 124 -1.24 -5.50 29.96
C GLU A 124 -1.02 -6.22 31.27
N LYS A 125 -1.49 -7.47 31.41
CA LYS A 125 -1.18 -8.32 32.56
C LYS A 125 0.33 -8.53 32.72
N LYS A 126 1.07 -8.83 31.63
CA LYS A 126 2.53 -8.99 31.67
C LYS A 126 3.29 -7.67 31.94
N LYS A 127 2.78 -6.53 31.47
CA LYS A 127 3.29 -5.20 31.88
C LYS A 127 3.09 -4.99 33.38
N GLY A 128 1.93 -5.36 33.94
CA GLY A 128 1.64 -5.29 35.37
C GLY A 128 2.58 -6.16 36.22
N GLU A 129 2.73 -7.44 35.86
CA GLU A 129 3.68 -8.37 36.49
C GLU A 129 5.11 -7.81 36.47
N ALA A 130 5.60 -7.32 35.32
CA ALA A 130 6.93 -6.74 35.20
C ALA A 130 7.13 -5.44 36.01
N GLN A 131 6.11 -4.57 36.09
CA GLN A 131 6.14 -3.39 36.96
C GLN A 131 6.18 -3.77 38.44
N GLN A 132 5.47 -4.82 38.85
CA GLN A 132 5.53 -5.32 40.22
C GLN A 132 6.93 -5.87 40.54
N SER A 133 7.49 -6.75 39.71
CA SER A 133 8.87 -7.26 39.91
C SER A 133 9.91 -6.13 39.95
N THR A 134 9.70 -5.05 39.19
CA THR A 134 10.57 -3.86 39.23
C THR A 134 10.50 -3.13 40.57
N LYS A 135 9.30 -2.98 41.16
CA LYS A 135 9.11 -2.40 42.51
C LYS A 135 9.71 -3.28 43.60
N GLU A 136 9.53 -4.60 43.49
CA GLU A 136 10.14 -5.57 44.42
C GLU A 136 11.68 -5.49 44.41
N LEU A 137 12.30 -5.41 43.22
CA LEU A 137 13.75 -5.18 43.10
C LEU A 137 14.21 -3.83 43.70
N GLN A 138 13.43 -2.77 43.52
CA GLN A 138 13.73 -1.45 44.12
C GLN A 138 13.69 -1.50 45.65
N ASN A 139 12.69 -2.18 46.22
CA ASN A 139 12.57 -2.40 47.66
C ASN A 139 13.73 -3.23 48.22
N MET A 140 14.10 -4.32 47.54
CA MET A 140 15.23 -5.18 47.95
C MET A 140 16.57 -4.43 47.92
N LYS A 141 16.79 -3.55 46.93
CA LYS A 141 17.96 -2.66 46.91
C LYS A 141 17.97 -1.65 48.06
N LEU A 142 16.82 -1.04 48.36
CA LEU A 142 16.69 -0.12 49.48
C LEU A 142 16.98 -0.81 50.83
N LEU A 143 16.58 -2.07 51.00
CA LEU A 143 16.89 -2.87 52.19
C LEU A 143 18.39 -3.21 52.28
N LEU A 144 19.05 -3.54 51.16
CA LEU A 144 20.52 -3.71 51.13
C LEU A 144 21.24 -2.41 51.51
N ASP A 145 20.85 -1.27 50.94
CA ASP A 145 21.42 0.05 51.27
C ASP A 145 21.24 0.42 52.75
N GLN A 146 20.15 -0.01 53.39
CA GLN A 146 19.91 0.17 54.82
C GLN A 146 20.78 -0.78 55.67
N GLY A 147 20.83 -2.06 55.30
CA GLY A 147 21.67 -3.06 55.96
C GLY A 147 23.16 -2.70 55.92
N ASP A 148 23.66 -2.22 54.78
CA ASP A 148 25.05 -1.76 54.67
C ASP A 148 25.32 -0.50 55.52
N ARG A 149 24.36 0.42 55.69
CA ARG A 149 24.53 1.57 56.62
C ARG A 149 24.64 1.11 58.07
N LEU A 150 23.79 0.16 58.48
CA LEU A 150 23.86 -0.44 59.82
C LEU A 150 25.19 -1.17 60.03
N ARG A 151 25.64 -1.95 59.04
CA ARG A 151 26.92 -2.66 59.04
C ARG A 151 28.10 -1.71 59.28
N HIS A 152 28.25 -0.64 58.48
CA HIS A 152 29.34 0.32 58.67
C HIS A 152 29.27 1.06 60.02
N GLY A 153 28.05 1.29 60.55
CA GLY A 153 27.85 1.84 61.89
C GLY A 153 28.37 0.91 62.99
N LEU A 154 28.01 -0.38 62.93
CA LEU A 154 28.47 -1.41 63.87
C LEU A 154 29.98 -1.66 63.75
N GLU A 155 30.53 -1.73 62.53
CA GLU A 155 31.98 -1.81 62.29
C GLU A 155 32.75 -0.65 62.95
N THR A 156 32.18 0.57 62.88
CA THR A 156 32.75 1.76 63.53
C THR A 156 32.67 1.65 65.06
N GLN A 157 31.53 1.23 65.61
CA GLN A 157 31.35 1.03 67.06
C GLN A 157 32.28 -0.05 67.62
N VAL A 158 32.42 -1.18 66.93
CA VAL A 158 33.36 -2.27 67.27
C VAL A 158 34.80 -1.75 67.28
N MET A 159 35.19 -0.91 66.32
CA MET A 159 36.53 -0.30 66.29
C MET A 159 36.73 0.76 67.40
N GLU A 160 35.71 1.55 67.72
CA GLU A 160 35.74 2.47 68.87
C GLU A 160 35.89 1.72 70.19
N LEU A 161 35.09 0.67 70.43
CA LEU A 161 35.13 -0.13 71.66
C LEU A 161 36.48 -0.84 71.82
N GLN A 162 37.04 -1.38 70.73
CA GLN A 162 38.41 -1.92 70.74
C GLN A 162 39.46 -0.85 71.08
N ASN A 163 39.29 0.40 70.63
CA ASN A 163 40.24 1.47 70.92
C ASN A 163 40.08 2.03 72.34
N LYS A 164 38.85 2.11 72.87
CA LYS A 164 38.55 2.40 74.27
C LYS A 164 39.18 1.35 75.19
N LEU A 165 38.99 0.06 74.87
CA LEU A 165 39.57 -1.07 75.62
C LEU A 165 41.11 -1.04 75.67
N LYS A 166 41.79 -0.60 74.60
CA LYS A 166 43.26 -0.39 74.57
C LYS A 166 43.72 0.79 75.43
N GLN A 167 42.88 1.80 75.64
CA GLN A 167 43.23 3.03 76.37
C GLN A 167 42.91 2.96 77.89
N VAL A 168 42.01 2.07 78.32
CA VAL A 168 41.59 1.98 79.74
C VAL A 168 42.72 1.45 80.64
N GLN A 169 43.38 2.37 81.34
CA GLN A 169 44.24 2.10 82.49
C GLN A 169 43.43 2.29 83.79
N GLY A 170 42.49 1.38 84.03
CA GLY A 170 41.57 1.39 85.16
C GLY A 170 41.22 -0.01 85.68
N PRO A 171 40.35 -0.12 86.70
CA PRO A 171 39.98 -1.38 87.35
C PRO A 171 39.31 -2.37 86.38
N GLU A 172 39.48 -3.66 86.64
CA GLU A 172 39.12 -4.74 85.70
C GLU A 172 37.62 -4.77 85.36
N SER A 173 36.74 -4.46 86.31
CA SER A 173 35.29 -4.37 86.08
C SER A 173 34.88 -3.36 85.00
N ALA A 174 35.65 -2.28 84.80
CA ALA A 174 35.41 -1.35 83.70
C ALA A 174 35.82 -1.93 82.32
N LYS A 175 36.75 -2.89 82.30
CA LYS A 175 37.15 -3.62 81.09
C LYS A 175 36.16 -4.76 80.79
N GLU A 176 35.63 -5.42 81.81
CA GLU A 176 34.58 -6.45 81.66
C GLU A 176 33.31 -5.88 81.01
N VAL A 177 32.86 -4.69 81.42
CA VAL A 177 31.73 -4.00 80.79
C VAL A 177 32.01 -3.68 79.32
N LEU A 178 33.17 -3.09 79.00
CA LEU A 178 33.56 -2.80 77.61
C LEU A 178 33.75 -4.07 76.75
N LEU A 179 34.17 -5.18 77.34
CA LEU A 179 34.23 -6.48 76.66
C LEU A 179 32.84 -7.04 76.36
N LYS A 180 31.88 -6.86 77.27
CA LYS A 180 30.48 -7.26 77.06
C LYS A 180 29.81 -6.43 75.96
N GLU A 181 29.96 -5.10 76.00
CA GLU A 181 29.50 -4.20 74.92
C GLU A 181 30.15 -4.54 73.56
N LEU A 182 31.43 -4.92 73.56
CA LEU A 182 32.15 -5.34 72.35
C LEU A 182 31.71 -6.71 71.80
N LEU A 183 31.20 -7.61 72.65
CA LEU A 183 30.59 -8.87 72.21
C LEU A 183 29.18 -8.64 71.64
N GLU A 184 28.33 -7.91 72.36
CA GLU A 184 26.96 -7.59 71.92
C GLU A 184 26.96 -6.83 70.58
N THR A 185 27.89 -5.88 70.37
CA THR A 185 28.05 -5.18 69.08
C THR A 185 28.66 -6.04 67.96
N ARG A 186 29.32 -7.15 68.28
CA ARG A 186 29.79 -8.14 67.30
C ARG A 186 28.68 -9.11 66.90
N GLU A 187 27.91 -9.61 67.86
CA GLU A 187 26.75 -10.47 67.60
C GLU A 187 25.74 -9.76 66.67
N LEU A 188 25.41 -8.49 66.95
CA LEU A 188 24.57 -7.67 66.07
C LEU A 188 25.18 -7.42 64.68
N LEU A 189 26.51 -7.37 64.55
CA LEU A 189 27.19 -7.24 63.25
C LEU A 189 27.12 -8.54 62.45
N GLU A 190 27.24 -9.70 63.11
CA GLU A 190 27.11 -11.01 62.51
C GLU A 190 25.66 -11.28 62.05
N GLU A 191 24.64 -10.91 62.84
CA GLU A 191 23.23 -10.95 62.42
C GLU A 191 22.95 -10.11 61.15
N VAL A 192 23.51 -8.89 61.07
CA VAL A 192 23.38 -8.02 59.89
C VAL A 192 24.10 -8.60 58.67
N LEU A 193 25.24 -9.26 58.86
CA LEU A 193 25.99 -9.95 57.79
C LEU A 193 25.22 -11.16 57.25
N GLU A 194 24.65 -12.00 58.12
CA GLU A 194 23.77 -13.11 57.71
C GLU A 194 22.52 -12.59 56.99
N GLY A 195 21.88 -11.55 57.53
CA GLY A 195 20.73 -10.90 56.90
C GLY A 195 21.03 -10.42 55.47
N LYS A 196 22.20 -9.80 55.27
CA LYS A 196 22.68 -9.40 53.95
C LYS A 196 22.89 -10.59 53.00
N GLN A 197 23.56 -11.67 53.45
CA GLN A 197 23.78 -12.86 52.62
C GLN A 197 22.46 -13.46 52.11
N ARG A 198 21.47 -13.62 53.00
CA ARG A 198 20.13 -14.15 52.64
C ARG A 198 19.42 -13.28 51.59
N VAL A 199 19.56 -11.95 51.66
CA VAL A 199 18.99 -11.02 50.66
C VAL A 199 19.75 -11.07 49.33
N GLU A 200 21.08 -11.19 49.34
CA GLU A 200 21.87 -11.36 48.13
C GLU A 200 21.58 -12.69 47.40
N GLU A 201 21.34 -13.78 48.14
CA GLU A 201 20.94 -15.06 47.56
C GLU A 201 19.57 -14.98 46.87
N GLN A 202 18.59 -14.33 47.50
CA GLN A 202 17.30 -14.06 46.88
C GLN A 202 17.44 -13.19 45.63
N LEU A 203 18.32 -12.18 45.65
CA LEU A 203 18.62 -11.36 44.47
C LEU A 203 19.19 -12.21 43.32
N ARG A 204 20.18 -13.07 43.59
CA ARG A 204 20.79 -13.98 42.62
C ARG A 204 19.79 -14.97 42.02
N LEU A 205 18.79 -15.42 42.79
CA LEU A 205 17.68 -16.24 42.28
C LEU A 205 16.78 -15.44 41.33
N ARG A 206 16.35 -14.23 41.72
CA ARG A 206 15.55 -13.36 40.84
C ARG A 206 16.30 -12.96 39.57
N GLU A 207 17.61 -12.76 39.62
CA GLU A 207 18.43 -12.48 38.44
C GLU A 207 18.45 -13.67 37.45
N ARG A 208 18.47 -14.91 37.95
CA ARG A 208 18.36 -16.13 37.12
C ARG A 208 16.98 -16.25 36.49
N GLU A 209 15.91 -16.06 37.27
CA GLU A 209 14.52 -16.05 36.78
C GLU A 209 14.32 -14.98 35.69
N LEU A 210 14.78 -13.75 35.91
CA LEU A 210 14.72 -12.67 34.93
C LEU A 210 15.55 -12.96 33.68
N THR A 211 16.62 -13.73 33.80
CA THR A 211 17.43 -14.17 32.65
C THR A 211 16.70 -15.24 31.84
N ALA A 212 16.06 -16.20 32.50
CA ALA A 212 15.23 -17.22 31.85
C ALA A 212 14.00 -16.59 31.15
N LEU A 213 13.30 -15.66 31.82
CA LEU A 213 12.16 -14.93 31.25
C LEU A 213 12.58 -14.05 30.05
N LYS A 214 13.79 -13.46 30.07
CA LYS A 214 14.38 -12.76 28.91
C LYS A 214 14.76 -13.72 27.77
N GLY A 215 15.03 -14.98 28.05
CA GLY A 215 15.22 -16.03 27.04
C GLY A 215 13.88 -16.34 26.37
N ALA A 216 12.91 -16.81 27.15
CA ALA A 216 11.57 -17.14 26.67
C ALA A 216 10.90 -15.97 25.90
N LEU A 217 11.05 -14.73 26.36
CA LEU A 217 10.51 -13.56 25.65
C LEU A 217 11.18 -13.32 24.29
N LYS A 218 12.48 -13.64 24.13
CA LYS A 218 13.15 -13.55 22.83
C LYS A 218 12.68 -14.66 21.88
N GLU A 219 12.42 -15.85 22.39
CA GLU A 219 11.90 -16.99 21.63
C GLU A 219 10.46 -16.72 21.18
N GLU A 220 9.60 -16.21 22.07
CA GLU A 220 8.23 -15.75 21.80
C GLU A 220 8.19 -14.63 20.73
N VAL A 221 9.10 -13.66 20.80
CA VAL A 221 9.24 -12.60 19.78
C VAL A 221 9.73 -13.16 18.46
N ALA A 222 10.75 -14.03 18.46
CA ALA A 222 11.26 -14.66 17.25
C ALA A 222 10.22 -15.57 16.56
N SER A 223 9.34 -16.23 17.33
CA SER A 223 8.19 -16.95 16.77
C SER A 223 7.21 -16.00 16.08
N ARG A 224 6.84 -14.90 16.74
CA ARG A 224 5.95 -13.88 16.14
C ARG A 224 6.56 -13.21 14.91
N ASP A 225 7.86 -12.94 14.89
CA ASP A 225 8.55 -12.41 13.70
C ASP A 225 8.48 -13.41 12.53
N GLN A 226 8.61 -14.72 12.80
CA GLN A 226 8.43 -15.77 11.80
C GLN A 226 6.96 -15.90 11.33
N GLU A 227 5.98 -15.78 12.22
CA GLU A 227 4.55 -15.77 11.88
C GLU A 227 4.19 -14.55 11.01
N VAL A 228 4.67 -13.36 11.37
CA VAL A 228 4.51 -12.14 10.58
C VAL A 228 5.16 -12.28 9.19
N GLU A 229 6.33 -12.90 9.08
CA GLU A 229 6.99 -13.12 7.80
C GLU A 229 6.27 -14.20 6.95
N GLN A 230 5.71 -15.24 7.56
CA GLN A 230 4.82 -16.19 6.87
C GLN A 230 3.58 -15.50 6.30
N VAL A 231 2.95 -14.61 7.07
CA VAL A 231 1.79 -13.81 6.64
C VAL A 231 2.18 -12.85 5.51
N ARG A 232 3.32 -12.15 5.60
CA ARG A 232 3.84 -11.29 4.52
C ARG A 232 4.06 -12.08 3.23
N GLN A 233 4.69 -13.25 3.31
CA GLN A 233 4.87 -14.14 2.15
C GLN A 233 3.53 -14.62 1.58
N GLN A 234 2.51 -14.84 2.41
CA GLN A 234 1.18 -15.20 1.91
C GLN A 234 0.55 -14.04 1.12
N TYR A 235 0.58 -12.82 1.65
CA TYR A 235 0.13 -11.64 0.89
C TYR A 235 0.92 -11.43 -0.41
N GLN A 236 2.22 -11.74 -0.45
CA GLN A 236 3.01 -11.74 -1.68
C GLN A 236 2.51 -12.79 -2.70
N ARG A 237 2.27 -14.04 -2.26
CA ARG A 237 1.70 -15.10 -3.11
C ARG A 237 0.32 -14.72 -3.65
N ASP A 238 -0.56 -14.20 -2.80
CA ASP A 238 -1.93 -13.84 -3.16
C ASP A 238 -1.96 -12.65 -4.15
N THR A 239 -1.10 -11.63 -3.94
CA THR A 239 -1.00 -10.48 -4.87
C THR A 239 -0.30 -10.85 -6.18
N GLU A 240 0.65 -11.79 -6.18
CA GLU A 240 1.17 -12.37 -7.42
C GLU A 240 0.14 -13.20 -8.16
N GLN A 241 -0.65 -14.02 -7.46
CA GLN A 241 -1.73 -14.81 -8.08
C GLN A 241 -2.80 -13.90 -8.69
N LEU A 242 -3.18 -12.82 -8.00
CA LEU A 242 -4.08 -11.79 -8.54
C LEU A 242 -3.48 -11.12 -9.78
N ARG A 243 -2.19 -10.76 -9.75
CA ARG A 243 -1.48 -10.15 -10.90
C ARG A 243 -1.46 -11.10 -12.10
N ARG A 244 -1.16 -12.39 -11.90
CA ARG A 244 -1.17 -13.41 -12.95
C ARG A 244 -2.58 -13.58 -13.52
N SER A 245 -3.59 -13.77 -12.68
CA SER A 245 -5.00 -13.88 -13.10
C SER A 245 -5.48 -12.65 -13.90
N MET A 246 -5.02 -11.45 -13.58
CA MET A 246 -5.30 -10.23 -14.33
C MET A 246 -4.54 -10.18 -15.67
N GLN A 247 -3.30 -10.67 -15.72
CA GLN A 247 -2.52 -10.82 -16.95
C GLN A 247 -3.16 -11.85 -17.88
N ASP A 248 -3.56 -13.02 -17.37
CA ASP A 248 -4.27 -14.05 -18.12
C ASP A 248 -5.60 -13.52 -18.70
N ALA A 249 -6.38 -12.78 -17.90
CA ALA A 249 -7.63 -12.16 -18.34
C ALA A 249 -7.43 -11.07 -19.40
N THR A 250 -6.41 -10.22 -19.27
CA THR A 250 -6.09 -9.20 -20.28
C THR A 250 -5.51 -9.79 -21.55
N GLN A 251 -4.69 -10.84 -21.45
CA GLN A 251 -4.22 -11.58 -22.61
C GLN A 251 -5.38 -12.27 -23.35
N ALA A 252 -6.30 -12.93 -22.64
CA ALA A 252 -7.47 -13.55 -23.24
C ALA A 252 -8.38 -12.54 -23.97
N LEU A 253 -8.53 -11.32 -23.43
CA LEU A 253 -9.23 -10.23 -24.11
C LEU A 253 -8.49 -9.79 -25.39
N LEU A 254 -7.18 -9.58 -25.34
CA LEU A 254 -6.36 -9.22 -26.50
C LEU A 254 -6.36 -10.32 -27.58
N GLU A 255 -6.39 -11.59 -27.18
CA GLU A 255 -6.52 -12.73 -28.10
C GLU A 255 -7.90 -12.80 -28.74
N ALA A 256 -8.98 -12.53 -27.99
CA ALA A 256 -10.32 -12.41 -28.55
C ALA A 256 -10.45 -11.21 -29.52
N GLU A 257 -9.78 -10.08 -29.25
CA GLU A 257 -9.73 -8.95 -30.18
C GLU A 257 -8.88 -9.24 -31.42
N ARG A 258 -7.75 -9.93 -31.28
CA ARG A 258 -6.96 -10.44 -32.42
C ARG A 258 -7.81 -11.38 -33.28
N GLN A 259 -8.57 -12.30 -32.69
CA GLN A 259 -9.47 -13.18 -33.44
C GLN A 259 -10.58 -12.41 -34.18
N LYS A 260 -11.16 -11.37 -33.57
CA LYS A 260 -12.12 -10.47 -34.25
C LYS A 260 -11.46 -9.72 -35.41
N MET A 261 -10.28 -9.15 -35.22
CA MET A 261 -9.53 -8.47 -36.30
C MET A 261 -9.17 -9.45 -37.42
N SER A 262 -8.72 -10.67 -37.11
CA SER A 262 -8.46 -11.72 -38.11
C SER A 262 -9.73 -12.26 -38.78
N ALA A 263 -10.92 -12.08 -38.19
CA ALA A 263 -12.19 -12.36 -38.86
C ALA A 263 -12.59 -11.23 -39.81
N LEU A 264 -12.41 -9.96 -39.40
CA LEU A 264 -12.65 -8.78 -40.23
C LEU A 264 -11.69 -8.70 -41.43
N VAL A 265 -10.39 -8.95 -41.23
CA VAL A 265 -9.40 -9.01 -42.33
C VAL A 265 -9.78 -10.10 -43.34
N ARG A 266 -10.19 -11.30 -42.88
CA ARG A 266 -10.71 -12.36 -43.77
C ARG A 266 -12.08 -12.04 -44.37
N GLY A 267 -12.79 -11.03 -43.89
CA GLY A 267 -13.99 -10.45 -44.51
C GLY A 267 -13.60 -9.57 -45.68
N LEU A 268 -12.81 -8.53 -45.40
CA LEU A 268 -12.27 -7.59 -46.39
C LEU A 268 -11.45 -8.28 -47.49
N GLN A 269 -10.75 -9.37 -47.19
CA GLN A 269 -10.07 -10.19 -48.21
C GLN A 269 -11.07 -10.85 -49.16
N ARG A 270 -12.19 -11.39 -48.68
CA ARG A 270 -13.22 -11.96 -49.55
C ARG A 270 -13.99 -10.88 -50.32
N GLU A 271 -14.28 -9.74 -49.71
CA GLU A 271 -14.88 -8.59 -50.42
C GLU A 271 -13.93 -8.07 -51.53
N LEU A 272 -12.61 -8.14 -51.32
CA LEU A 272 -11.61 -7.82 -52.35
C LEU A 272 -11.48 -8.92 -53.42
N GLU A 273 -11.59 -10.19 -53.05
CA GLU A 273 -11.64 -11.34 -53.98
C GLU A 273 -12.89 -11.27 -54.85
N GLU A 274 -14.08 -11.11 -54.25
CA GLU A 274 -15.38 -10.93 -54.91
C GLU A 274 -15.37 -9.73 -55.88
N THR A 275 -14.88 -8.56 -55.46
CA THR A 275 -14.76 -7.40 -56.36
C THR A 275 -13.68 -7.60 -57.43
N SER A 276 -12.64 -8.39 -57.18
CA SER A 276 -11.68 -8.75 -58.24
C SER A 276 -12.30 -9.68 -59.28
N GLU A 277 -13.04 -10.71 -58.87
CA GLU A 277 -13.81 -11.60 -59.75
C GLU A 277 -14.86 -10.83 -60.57
N GLU A 278 -15.54 -9.84 -59.97
CA GLU A 278 -16.41 -8.92 -60.72
C GLU A 278 -15.63 -8.15 -61.79
N THR A 279 -14.44 -7.60 -61.48
CA THR A 279 -13.65 -6.88 -62.48
C THR A 279 -13.09 -7.79 -63.58
N GLU A 280 -12.75 -9.05 -63.29
CA GLU A 280 -12.37 -10.03 -64.30
C GLU A 280 -13.57 -10.43 -65.17
N HIS A 281 -14.75 -10.59 -64.57
CA HIS A 281 -15.99 -10.83 -65.30
C HIS A 281 -16.33 -9.67 -66.25
N TRP A 282 -16.25 -8.42 -65.78
CA TRP A 282 -16.45 -7.23 -66.64
C TRP A 282 -15.39 -7.11 -67.74
N GLN A 283 -14.12 -7.45 -67.47
CA GLN A 283 -13.07 -7.50 -68.49
C GLN A 283 -13.34 -8.60 -69.53
N SER A 284 -13.76 -9.79 -69.10
CA SER A 284 -14.12 -10.91 -69.98
C SER A 284 -15.31 -10.55 -70.87
N MET A 285 -16.38 -9.99 -70.29
CA MET A 285 -17.54 -9.47 -71.03
C MET A 285 -17.15 -8.35 -72.00
N PHE A 286 -16.22 -7.46 -71.62
CA PHE A 286 -15.71 -6.42 -72.53
C PHE A 286 -14.91 -7.01 -73.70
N GLN A 287 -14.03 -7.99 -73.47
CA GLN A 287 -13.29 -8.65 -74.55
C GLN A 287 -14.24 -9.45 -75.45
N LYS A 288 -15.25 -10.14 -74.89
CA LYS A 288 -16.29 -10.82 -75.67
C LYS A 288 -17.09 -9.85 -76.54
N ASN A 289 -17.60 -8.75 -75.99
CA ASN A 289 -18.28 -7.71 -76.76
C ASN A 289 -17.37 -7.10 -77.85
N LYS A 290 -16.06 -6.98 -77.57
CA LYS A 290 -15.05 -6.52 -78.54
C LYS A 290 -14.73 -7.57 -79.59
N GLU A 291 -14.91 -8.85 -79.32
CA GLU A 291 -14.78 -9.97 -80.28
C GLU A 291 -16.03 -10.09 -81.14
N GLU A 292 -17.22 -9.98 -80.56
CA GLU A 292 -18.49 -9.81 -81.27
C GLU A 292 -18.48 -8.57 -82.17
N LEU A 293 -17.87 -7.45 -81.73
CA LEU A 293 -17.65 -6.26 -82.56
C LEU A 293 -16.61 -6.47 -83.68
N ARG A 294 -15.66 -7.39 -83.51
CA ARG A 294 -14.74 -7.79 -84.61
C ARG A 294 -15.44 -8.72 -85.60
N ALA A 295 -16.23 -9.68 -85.10
CA ALA A 295 -17.00 -10.62 -85.90
C ALA A 295 -18.04 -9.90 -86.75
N THR A 296 -18.90 -9.09 -86.14
CA THR A 296 -19.87 -8.24 -86.87
C THR A 296 -19.20 -7.25 -87.83
N LYS A 297 -17.97 -6.78 -87.55
CA LYS A 297 -17.18 -6.00 -88.52
C LYS A 297 -16.65 -6.85 -89.67
N GLN A 298 -16.31 -8.12 -89.44
CA GLN A 298 -15.90 -9.07 -90.48
C GLN A 298 -17.11 -9.48 -91.34
N GLU A 299 -18.25 -9.77 -90.74
CA GLU A 299 -19.55 -9.99 -91.41
C GLU A 299 -19.93 -8.77 -92.27
N LEU A 300 -19.81 -7.54 -91.73
CA LEU A 300 -20.03 -6.30 -92.49
C LEU A 300 -18.97 -6.02 -93.57
N LEU A 301 -17.84 -6.72 -93.58
CA LEU A 301 -16.87 -6.71 -94.68
C LEU A 301 -17.18 -7.80 -95.70
N GLN A 302 -17.61 -8.99 -95.28
CA GLN A 302 -18.10 -10.05 -96.16
C GLN A 302 -19.35 -9.59 -96.92
N LEU A 303 -20.36 -9.05 -96.22
CA LEU A 303 -21.55 -8.44 -96.82
C LEU A 303 -21.23 -7.20 -97.70
N ARG A 304 -20.02 -6.63 -97.62
CA ARG A 304 -19.55 -5.62 -98.58
C ARG A 304 -18.90 -6.26 -99.80
N MET A 305 -18.04 -7.26 -99.62
CA MET A 305 -17.49 -8.04 -100.74
C MET A 305 -18.61 -8.70 -101.54
N GLU A 306 -19.53 -9.40 -100.88
CA GLU A 306 -20.72 -10.02 -101.49
C GLU A 306 -21.63 -8.96 -102.18
N LYS A 307 -21.73 -7.75 -101.63
CA LYS A 307 -22.44 -6.65 -102.29
C LYS A 307 -21.69 -6.11 -103.50
N GLU A 308 -20.37 -5.97 -103.43
CA GLU A 308 -19.51 -5.49 -104.52
C GLU A 308 -19.47 -6.54 -105.65
N GLU A 309 -19.36 -7.83 -105.32
CA GLU A 309 -19.52 -8.97 -106.23
C GLU A 309 -20.92 -9.01 -106.86
N MET A 310 -21.99 -8.76 -106.09
CA MET A 310 -23.36 -8.68 -106.63
C MET A 310 -23.59 -7.41 -107.46
N GLU A 311 -22.91 -6.29 -107.18
CA GLU A 311 -22.93 -5.09 -108.02
C GLU A 311 -22.09 -5.25 -109.29
N GLU A 312 -20.99 -6.01 -109.25
CA GLU A 312 -20.22 -6.43 -110.43
C GLU A 312 -21.01 -7.45 -111.26
N GLU A 313 -21.63 -8.47 -110.67
CA GLU A 313 -22.51 -9.41 -111.38
C GLU A 313 -23.73 -8.68 -112.00
N LEU A 314 -24.34 -7.72 -111.28
CA LEU A 314 -25.41 -6.89 -111.85
C LEU A 314 -24.86 -5.95 -112.93
N GLY A 315 -23.63 -5.47 -112.80
CA GLY A 315 -22.91 -4.71 -113.83
C GLY A 315 -22.71 -5.53 -115.10
N GLU A 316 -22.11 -6.71 -114.99
CA GLU A 316 -21.92 -7.65 -116.10
C GLU A 316 -23.25 -8.06 -116.73
N LYS A 317 -24.27 -8.39 -115.93
CA LYS A 317 -25.62 -8.70 -116.43
C LYS A 317 -26.24 -7.49 -117.14
N VAL A 318 -26.07 -6.27 -116.63
CA VAL A 318 -26.53 -5.05 -117.30
C VAL A 318 -25.75 -4.78 -118.59
N GLU A 319 -24.44 -5.03 -118.64
CA GLU A 319 -23.67 -4.91 -119.88
C GLU A 319 -24.02 -6.01 -120.89
N VAL A 320 -24.20 -7.26 -120.46
CA VAL A 320 -24.65 -8.38 -121.31
C VAL A 320 -26.04 -8.09 -121.84
N LEU A 321 -26.99 -7.65 -121.00
CA LEU A 321 -28.32 -7.24 -121.44
C LEU A 321 -28.27 -5.99 -122.33
N GLN A 322 -27.32 -5.06 -122.17
CA GLN A 322 -27.11 -3.97 -123.13
C GLN A 322 -26.61 -4.52 -124.47
N ARG A 323 -25.60 -5.39 -124.48
CA ARG A 323 -25.07 -6.06 -125.68
C ARG A 323 -26.14 -6.89 -126.39
N GLU A 324 -26.96 -7.63 -125.65
CA GLU A 324 -28.08 -8.43 -126.15
C GLU A 324 -29.24 -7.57 -126.64
N VAL A 325 -29.57 -6.45 -125.97
CA VAL A 325 -30.52 -5.46 -126.49
C VAL A 325 -30.00 -4.82 -127.79
N GLU A 326 -28.69 -4.63 -127.95
CA GLU A 326 -28.09 -4.17 -129.21
C GLU A 326 -28.03 -5.27 -130.29
N HIS A 327 -27.86 -6.54 -129.90
CA HIS A 327 -27.97 -7.69 -130.79
C HIS A 327 -29.43 -7.96 -131.24
N ALA A 328 -30.41 -7.75 -130.37
CA ALA A 328 -31.84 -7.87 -130.67
C ALA A 328 -32.40 -6.64 -131.41
N ARG A 329 -31.79 -5.46 -131.24
CA ARG A 329 -32.03 -4.29 -132.12
C ARG A 329 -31.54 -4.53 -133.55
N THR A 330 -30.55 -5.39 -133.75
CA THR A 330 -29.96 -5.67 -135.06
C THR A 330 -30.47 -6.95 -135.73
N ASN A 331 -30.92 -7.96 -134.95
CA ASN A 331 -31.55 -9.18 -135.47
C ASN A 331 -33.08 -9.16 -135.29
N SER A 332 -33.82 -9.21 -136.41
CA SER A 332 -35.28 -9.01 -136.41
C SER A 332 -36.09 -10.24 -135.98
N ARG A 333 -36.19 -10.46 -134.66
CA ARG A 333 -37.35 -11.06 -133.94
C ARG A 333 -37.03 -11.21 -132.45
N ASP A 334 -37.59 -10.32 -131.61
CA ASP A 334 -38.50 -10.65 -130.50
C ASP A 334 -38.65 -9.46 -129.54
N ASN A 335 -39.85 -8.86 -129.52
CA ASN A 335 -40.07 -7.53 -128.92
C ASN A 335 -40.58 -7.59 -127.47
N LEU A 336 -40.81 -8.79 -126.92
CA LEU A 336 -41.44 -9.00 -125.61
C LEU A 336 -40.43 -8.90 -124.44
N GLN A 337 -39.25 -9.51 -124.60
CA GLN A 337 -38.19 -9.49 -123.58
C GLN A 337 -37.71 -8.06 -123.23
N LEU A 338 -37.87 -7.10 -124.16
CA LEU A 338 -37.51 -5.70 -123.97
C LEU A 338 -38.46 -4.92 -123.03
N GLU A 339 -39.65 -5.43 -122.72
CA GLU A 339 -40.57 -4.80 -121.76
C GLU A 339 -40.40 -5.30 -120.32
N GLU A 340 -39.98 -6.55 -120.12
CA GLU A 340 -39.90 -7.17 -118.79
C GLU A 340 -38.73 -6.57 -117.99
N LEU A 341 -37.56 -6.46 -118.61
CA LEU A 341 -36.38 -5.79 -118.06
C LEU A 341 -36.63 -4.31 -117.66
N LYS A 342 -37.62 -3.65 -118.29
CA LYS A 342 -38.02 -2.26 -117.97
C LYS A 342 -38.99 -2.16 -116.78
N LYS A 343 -39.49 -3.28 -116.24
CA LYS A 343 -40.31 -3.32 -115.02
C LYS A 343 -39.42 -3.49 -113.79
N GLU A 344 -38.48 -4.44 -113.85
CA GLU A 344 -37.54 -4.77 -112.77
C GLU A 344 -36.71 -3.54 -112.33
N LEU A 345 -36.14 -2.80 -113.29
CA LEU A 345 -35.33 -1.59 -113.01
C LEU A 345 -36.06 -0.49 -112.22
N ARG A 346 -37.41 -0.46 -112.23
CA ARG A 346 -38.19 0.52 -111.46
C ARG A 346 -38.46 0.09 -110.02
N TRP A 347 -38.62 -1.21 -109.78
CA TRP A 347 -39.01 -1.72 -108.46
C TRP A 347 -37.93 -1.42 -107.41
N ALA A 348 -36.66 -1.59 -107.77
CA ALA A 348 -35.49 -1.30 -106.94
C ALA A 348 -35.32 0.19 -106.53
N GLN A 349 -36.10 1.13 -107.07
CA GLN A 349 -36.00 2.56 -106.74
C GLN A 349 -36.94 3.00 -105.60
N GLU A 350 -37.92 2.17 -105.22
CA GLU A 350 -38.97 2.55 -104.26
C GLU A 350 -38.54 2.30 -102.80
N GLU A 351 -38.00 1.11 -102.50
CA GLU A 351 -37.60 0.66 -101.15
C GLU A 351 -36.61 1.61 -100.46
N LEU A 352 -35.74 2.25 -101.25
CA LEU A 352 -34.67 3.14 -100.78
C LEU A 352 -35.18 4.42 -100.10
N LYS A 353 -36.49 4.66 -100.02
CA LYS A 353 -37.11 5.83 -99.37
C LYS A 353 -37.52 5.57 -97.92
N GLU A 354 -38.13 4.44 -97.61
CA GLU A 354 -38.85 4.22 -96.33
C GLU A 354 -37.90 4.19 -95.12
N LEU A 355 -36.72 3.59 -95.26
CA LEU A 355 -35.71 3.44 -94.20
C LEU A 355 -35.27 4.77 -93.54
N ARG A 356 -35.48 5.93 -94.19
CA ARG A 356 -35.10 7.23 -93.61
C ARG A 356 -36.05 7.74 -92.52
N ALA A 357 -37.31 7.29 -92.49
CA ALA A 357 -38.34 7.89 -91.63
C ALA A 357 -38.23 7.49 -90.15
N GLN A 358 -37.86 6.24 -89.86
CA GLN A 358 -37.99 5.65 -88.52
C GLN A 358 -37.09 6.33 -87.46
N ARG A 359 -35.93 6.86 -87.87
CA ARG A 359 -34.87 7.37 -86.99
C ARG A 359 -35.29 8.54 -86.08
N GLN A 360 -36.25 9.37 -86.50
CA GLN A 360 -36.59 10.61 -85.80
C GLN A 360 -37.45 10.41 -84.54
N SER A 361 -37.97 9.21 -84.30
CA SER A 361 -38.96 8.93 -83.24
C SER A 361 -38.39 8.84 -81.81
N GLN A 362 -37.10 8.50 -81.66
CA GLN A 362 -36.57 8.00 -80.38
C GLN A 362 -36.08 9.11 -79.41
N GLU A 363 -35.75 10.30 -79.90
CA GLU A 363 -35.06 11.34 -79.10
C GLU A 363 -35.95 12.02 -78.02
N VAL A 364 -37.28 11.97 -78.18
CA VAL A 364 -38.22 12.76 -77.35
C VAL A 364 -38.36 12.23 -75.92
N VAL A 365 -38.23 10.92 -75.72
CA VAL A 365 -38.61 10.23 -74.47
C VAL A 365 -37.73 10.61 -73.27
N GLY A 366 -36.46 10.98 -73.49
CA GLY A 366 -35.49 11.15 -72.41
C GLY A 366 -35.80 12.27 -71.42
N ARG A 367 -36.41 13.38 -71.87
CA ARG A 367 -36.49 14.65 -71.11
C ARG A 367 -37.48 14.66 -69.93
N HIS A 368 -38.35 13.65 -69.80
CA HIS A 368 -39.40 13.66 -68.78
C HIS A 368 -38.97 13.19 -67.40
N ARG A 369 -37.76 12.65 -67.24
CA ARG A 369 -37.37 11.87 -66.05
C ARG A 369 -36.77 12.68 -64.91
N ASP A 370 -36.23 13.86 -65.20
CA ASP A 370 -35.39 14.62 -64.26
C ASP A 370 -36.18 15.47 -63.24
N GLN A 371 -37.41 15.84 -63.57
CA GLN A 371 -38.21 16.83 -62.80
C GLN A 371 -38.81 16.33 -61.48
N GLU A 372 -38.77 15.03 -61.21
CA GLU A 372 -39.49 14.45 -60.06
C GLU A 372 -38.69 14.47 -58.75
N LEU A 373 -37.36 14.60 -58.83
CA LEU A 373 -36.45 14.46 -57.67
C LEU A 373 -36.44 15.68 -56.73
N GLU A 374 -36.60 16.90 -57.25
CA GLU A 374 -36.39 18.14 -56.48
C GLU A 374 -37.39 18.32 -55.31
N LYS A 375 -38.59 17.75 -55.42
CA LYS A 375 -39.73 18.00 -54.51
C LYS A 375 -39.50 17.44 -53.10
N GLN A 376 -38.68 16.41 -52.94
CA GLN A 376 -38.59 15.63 -51.70
C GLN A 376 -37.76 16.31 -50.59
N LEU A 377 -36.83 17.19 -50.94
CA LEU A 377 -35.87 17.80 -50.00
C LEU A 377 -36.46 18.88 -49.08
N ALA A 378 -37.68 19.37 -49.35
CA ALA A 378 -38.25 20.51 -48.64
C ALA A 378 -38.81 20.18 -47.24
N VAL A 379 -39.30 18.95 -47.02
CA VAL A 379 -40.13 18.60 -45.85
C VAL A 379 -39.32 18.53 -44.55
N LEU A 380 -38.11 17.96 -44.60
CA LEU A 380 -37.31 17.57 -43.42
C LEU A 380 -36.83 18.73 -42.54
N LYS A 381 -36.99 20.00 -42.95
CA LYS A 381 -36.50 21.15 -42.19
C LYS A 381 -37.43 21.61 -41.06
N VAL A 382 -38.74 21.38 -41.18
CA VAL A 382 -39.75 21.97 -40.27
C VAL A 382 -39.82 21.25 -38.92
N GLU A 383 -39.34 20.02 -38.83
CA GLU A 383 -39.45 19.19 -37.62
C GLU A 383 -38.39 19.52 -36.55
N ALA A 384 -37.27 20.16 -36.94
CA ALA A 384 -36.15 20.43 -36.05
C ALA A 384 -36.41 21.54 -35.02
N ASP A 385 -37.02 22.65 -35.45
CA ASP A 385 -37.19 23.86 -34.62
C ASP A 385 -38.07 23.60 -33.38
N ARG A 386 -39.04 22.69 -33.51
CA ARG A 386 -40.10 22.42 -32.53
C ARG A 386 -39.60 21.74 -31.24
N VAL A 387 -38.37 21.24 -31.21
CA VAL A 387 -37.79 20.58 -30.03
C VAL A 387 -37.28 21.60 -29.01
N GLN A 388 -36.74 22.73 -29.47
CA GLN A 388 -36.03 23.69 -28.61
C GLN A 388 -36.95 24.49 -27.67
N GLU A 389 -38.22 24.67 -28.01
CA GLU A 389 -39.18 25.42 -27.19
C GLU A 389 -39.52 24.73 -25.87
N LEU A 390 -39.46 23.38 -25.83
CA LEU A 390 -39.86 22.58 -24.67
C LEU A 390 -38.83 22.60 -23.53
N GLU A 391 -37.55 22.75 -23.85
CA GLU A 391 -36.47 22.77 -22.85
C GLU A 391 -36.53 24.03 -21.98
N GLN A 392 -36.89 25.17 -22.56
CA GLN A 392 -36.92 26.46 -21.86
C GLN A 392 -37.98 26.53 -20.75
N GLN A 393 -39.10 25.81 -20.92
CA GLN A 393 -40.21 25.82 -19.95
C GLN A 393 -39.84 25.10 -18.64
N ASN A 394 -39.07 24.01 -18.70
CA ASN A 394 -38.63 23.27 -17.52
C ASN A 394 -37.76 24.12 -16.57
N LEU A 395 -36.92 25.01 -17.12
CA LEU A 395 -35.97 25.81 -16.35
C LEU A 395 -36.64 26.90 -15.50
N GLN A 396 -37.89 27.27 -15.81
CA GLN A 396 -38.66 28.26 -15.03
C GLN A 396 -39.29 27.65 -13.77
N LEU A 397 -39.81 26.41 -13.87
CA LEU A 397 -40.49 25.71 -12.76
C LEU A 397 -39.56 25.37 -11.58
N GLN A 398 -38.25 25.21 -11.81
CA GLN A 398 -37.30 24.95 -10.72
C GLN A 398 -37.10 26.17 -9.80
N LYS A 399 -37.24 27.40 -10.30
CA LYS A 399 -36.97 28.62 -9.53
C LYS A 399 -38.08 28.94 -8.52
N THR A 400 -39.34 28.73 -8.89
CA THR A 400 -40.49 29.00 -8.01
C THR A 400 -40.50 28.08 -6.77
N LEU A 401 -39.94 26.88 -6.87
CA LEU A 401 -39.83 25.92 -5.76
C LEU A 401 -38.71 26.25 -4.75
N GLN A 402 -37.78 27.16 -5.06
CA GLN A 402 -36.82 27.68 -4.08
C GLN A 402 -37.39 28.83 -3.27
N GLN A 403 -38.16 29.73 -3.90
CA GLN A 403 -38.74 30.92 -3.25
C GLN A 403 -39.62 30.53 -2.04
N LEU A 404 -40.58 29.62 -2.26
CA LEU A 404 -41.56 29.18 -1.25
C LEU A 404 -40.95 28.50 -0.01
N LYS A 405 -39.67 28.07 -0.08
CA LYS A 405 -38.97 27.48 1.08
C LYS A 405 -38.45 28.55 2.04
N GLN A 406 -38.08 29.72 1.54
CA GLN A 406 -37.57 30.82 2.36
C GLN A 406 -38.70 31.47 3.18
N ASP A 407 -39.85 31.70 2.54
CA ASP A 407 -41.05 32.29 3.17
C ASP A 407 -41.54 31.48 4.39
N CYS A 408 -41.37 30.16 4.39
CA CYS A 408 -41.76 29.29 5.49
C CYS A 408 -40.84 29.38 6.72
N GLU A 409 -39.55 29.71 6.54
CA GLU A 409 -38.59 29.77 7.65
C GLU A 409 -38.71 31.09 8.43
N GLU A 410 -38.99 32.21 7.77
CA GLU A 410 -39.10 33.53 8.41
C GLU A 410 -40.33 33.64 9.34
N ALA A 411 -41.45 33.00 8.97
CA ALA A 411 -42.67 32.97 9.78
C ALA A 411 -42.49 32.33 11.18
N SER A 412 -41.45 31.50 11.37
CA SER A 412 -41.23 30.72 12.59
C SER A 412 -40.65 31.51 13.78
N LYS A 413 -40.03 32.68 13.55
CA LYS A 413 -39.19 33.38 14.55
C LYS A 413 -39.83 34.62 15.19
N ALA A 414 -41.10 34.92 14.89
CA ALA A 414 -41.69 36.24 15.12
C ALA A 414 -42.83 36.32 16.19
N ARG A 415 -42.99 35.34 17.09
CA ARG A 415 -43.99 35.39 18.18
C ARG A 415 -43.43 34.93 19.53
N GLY A 416 -43.07 35.89 20.39
CA GLY A 416 -42.38 35.57 21.65
C GLY A 416 -42.29 36.62 22.75
N ALA A 417 -43.17 37.64 22.84
CA ALA A 417 -43.37 38.43 24.08
C ALA A 417 -44.56 39.44 24.03
N LYS A 418 -45.29 39.56 25.16
CA LYS A 418 -46.04 40.74 25.66
C LYS A 418 -47.25 41.32 24.86
N LEU A 419 -48.50 41.01 25.27
CA LEU A 419 -49.43 41.90 26.05
C LEU A 419 -50.89 41.38 26.12
N ALA A 420 -51.66 41.85 27.14
CA ALA A 420 -53.09 41.59 27.45
C ALA A 420 -53.47 40.12 27.85
N ALA A 421 -54.23 39.78 28.91
CA ALA A 421 -55.46 40.31 29.57
C ALA A 421 -56.78 39.78 28.91
N GLU A 422 -57.87 39.42 29.62
CA GLU A 422 -58.26 39.58 31.03
C GLU A 422 -59.41 38.60 31.47
N ALA A 423 -59.91 38.70 32.72
CA ALA A 423 -61.12 38.07 33.31
C ALA A 423 -61.11 36.54 33.60
N GLU A 424 -61.81 35.97 34.61
CA GLU A 424 -62.72 36.49 35.66
C GLU A 424 -62.37 35.94 37.06
N ALA A 425 -62.66 36.70 38.13
CA ALA A 425 -63.29 36.23 39.39
C ALA A 425 -63.38 37.37 40.44
N ALA A 426 -64.56 37.60 41.02
CA ALA A 426 -64.77 38.58 42.10
C ALA A 426 -65.95 38.18 43.01
N VAL A 427 -66.19 39.00 44.06
CA VAL A 427 -67.35 39.01 45.01
C VAL A 427 -67.15 38.23 46.32
N LEU A 428 -67.69 38.83 47.41
CA LEU A 428 -67.62 38.48 48.85
C LEU A 428 -66.24 38.67 49.54
N GLU A 429 -66.10 39.19 50.77
CA GLU A 429 -66.80 40.21 51.60
C GLU A 429 -65.92 40.35 52.87
N LYS A 430 -65.66 41.47 53.56
CA LYS A 430 -66.25 42.81 53.69
C LYS A 430 -67.57 42.94 54.49
N ARG A 431 -67.79 42.07 55.50
CA ARG A 431 -69.02 42.10 56.34
C ARG A 431 -68.87 41.77 57.86
N ARG A 432 -67.79 42.18 58.55
CA ARG A 432 -67.55 41.81 59.99
C ARG A 432 -67.01 42.88 60.97
N ALA A 433 -67.09 44.19 60.68
CA ALA A 433 -66.45 45.21 61.53
C ALA A 433 -67.23 46.55 61.66
N ALA A 434 -68.53 46.52 61.98
CA ALA A 434 -69.35 47.76 61.94
C ALA A 434 -70.63 47.84 62.82
N VAL A 435 -70.87 46.99 63.84
CA VAL A 435 -72.20 46.94 64.52
C VAL A 435 -72.18 46.69 66.06
N GLU A 436 -71.13 47.06 66.81
CA GLU A 436 -71.10 46.85 68.28
C GLU A 436 -70.60 48.09 69.06
N THR A 437 -71.44 49.13 69.17
CA THR A 437 -71.10 50.40 69.85
C THR A 437 -72.24 51.07 70.65
N THR A 438 -73.40 50.44 70.85
CA THR A 438 -74.63 51.18 71.25
C THR A 438 -75.46 50.58 72.41
N LEU A 439 -74.88 50.30 73.59
CA LEU A 439 -75.66 49.84 74.77
C LEU A 439 -74.99 50.03 76.17
N ARG A 440 -74.73 51.27 76.65
CA ARG A 440 -74.23 51.44 78.06
C ARG A 440 -74.45 52.76 78.82
N GLU A 441 -75.39 53.64 78.45
CA GLU A 441 -75.46 55.02 79.01
C GLU A 441 -76.81 55.45 79.64
N THR A 442 -77.59 54.55 80.27
CA THR A 442 -78.98 54.87 80.71
C THR A 442 -79.49 54.17 81.99
N GLN A 443 -78.90 54.37 83.20
CA GLN A 443 -79.38 53.59 84.38
C GLN A 443 -79.28 54.08 85.85
N GLU A 444 -78.74 55.26 86.23
CA GLU A 444 -78.39 55.54 87.66
C GLU A 444 -78.88 56.89 88.27
N GLU A 445 -80.20 57.17 88.35
CA GLU A 445 -80.74 58.47 88.83
C GLU A 445 -81.81 58.43 89.99
N ASN A 446 -81.92 57.38 90.85
CA ASN A 446 -83.18 57.13 91.60
C ASN A 446 -83.30 57.39 93.14
N ASP A 447 -82.25 57.31 93.98
CA ASP A 447 -82.45 57.05 95.44
C ASP A 447 -81.98 58.15 96.44
N GLU A 448 -82.89 59.02 96.93
CA GLU A 448 -82.51 60.13 97.87
C GLU A 448 -83.39 60.36 99.14
N PHE A 449 -84.56 59.72 99.29
CA PHE A 449 -85.75 60.49 99.71
C PHE A 449 -86.07 60.80 101.21
N ARG A 450 -85.78 59.99 102.25
CA ARG A 450 -86.53 60.04 103.55
C ARG A 450 -85.71 59.87 104.86
N ARG A 451 -85.99 60.70 105.90
CA ARG A 451 -85.24 60.78 107.20
C ARG A 451 -85.93 61.66 108.31
N ARG A 452 -86.94 61.21 109.11
CA ARG A 452 -87.73 62.13 110.02
C ARG A 452 -88.40 61.52 111.30
N ILE A 453 -88.45 62.29 112.41
CA ILE A 453 -89.28 62.18 113.67
C ILE A 453 -88.94 61.00 114.63
N LEU A 454 -88.78 61.06 115.99
CA LEU A 454 -88.57 62.08 117.07
C LEU A 454 -89.72 62.93 117.69
N GLY A 455 -89.92 62.86 119.04
CA GLY A 455 -90.49 63.95 119.90
C GLY A 455 -91.09 63.61 121.31
N LEU A 456 -90.90 64.52 122.31
CA LEU A 456 -91.62 64.73 123.62
C LEU A 456 -91.52 63.60 124.71
N GLU A 457 -91.97 63.65 125.99
CA GLU A 457 -92.09 64.60 127.17
C GLU A 457 -92.38 63.71 128.43
N GLN A 458 -92.20 64.00 129.75
CA GLN A 458 -91.90 65.14 130.66
C GLN A 458 -93.09 65.85 131.38
N GLN A 459 -93.41 65.52 132.66
CA GLN A 459 -94.16 66.38 133.64
C GLN A 459 -94.31 65.80 135.10
N LEU A 460 -94.92 66.61 136.01
CA LEU A 460 -95.39 66.37 137.41
C LEU A 460 -94.37 66.28 138.57
N LYS A 461 -94.63 67.01 139.70
CA LYS A 461 -93.68 67.13 140.84
C LYS A 461 -94.18 67.64 142.23
N GLU A 462 -95.47 67.92 142.49
CA GLU A 462 -95.86 68.82 143.61
C GLU A 462 -97.02 68.32 144.52
N ALA A 463 -96.82 68.32 145.85
CA ALA A 463 -97.63 69.07 146.86
C ALA A 463 -97.59 68.53 148.33
N HIS A 464 -97.03 69.34 149.25
CA HIS A 464 -97.48 69.55 150.67
C HIS A 464 -97.50 68.37 151.68
N GLY A 465 -97.57 68.58 153.02
CA GLY A 465 -97.36 69.82 153.81
C GLY A 465 -98.08 69.90 155.17
N LEU A 466 -97.35 69.63 156.28
CA LEU A 466 -97.54 70.09 157.67
C LEU A 466 -98.84 69.75 158.48
N ALA A 467 -98.65 69.05 159.61
CA ALA A 467 -99.38 69.24 160.88
C ALA A 467 -98.58 68.58 162.04
N GLU A 468 -98.41 69.25 163.18
CA GLU A 468 -97.54 68.81 164.30
C GLU A 468 -98.31 68.61 165.62
N GLY A 469 -97.63 68.04 166.62
CA GLY A 469 -97.76 68.51 168.02
C GLY A 469 -99.01 68.10 168.81
N GLY A 470 -99.29 66.80 168.96
CA GLY A 470 -100.41 66.31 169.78
C GLY A 470 -100.39 64.79 170.03
N GLU A 471 -99.25 64.11 170.05
CA GLU A 471 -98.31 64.05 171.20
C GLU A 471 -98.80 63.20 172.39
N ALA A 472 -97.96 62.41 173.07
CA ALA A 472 -96.63 61.91 172.69
C ALA A 472 -96.40 60.47 173.19
N VAL A 473 -97.44 59.82 173.74
CA VAL A 473 -97.30 58.59 174.55
C VAL A 473 -97.88 57.38 173.83
N GLU A 474 -99.14 57.41 173.38
CA GLU A 474 -99.69 56.36 172.52
C GLU A 474 -98.91 56.26 171.19
N ALA A 475 -98.57 57.41 170.60
CA ALA A 475 -97.75 57.50 169.39
C ALA A 475 -96.46 56.67 169.52
N ARG A 476 -95.74 56.77 170.67
CA ARG A 476 -94.49 56.03 170.89
C ARG A 476 -94.62 54.51 170.89
N LEU A 477 -95.79 53.96 171.21
CA LEU A 477 -96.04 52.51 171.16
C LEU A 477 -96.53 52.06 169.77
N ARG A 478 -97.41 52.83 169.12
CA ARG A 478 -97.88 52.52 167.76
C ARG A 478 -96.75 52.64 166.73
N ASP A 479 -95.93 53.71 166.81
CA ASP A 479 -94.76 53.92 165.95
C ASP A 479 -93.76 52.77 166.03
N LYS A 480 -93.51 52.23 167.23
CA LYS A 480 -92.44 51.23 167.41
C LYS A 480 -92.78 49.90 166.73
N VAL A 481 -94.06 49.60 166.51
CA VAL A 481 -94.52 48.46 165.70
C VAL A 481 -94.39 48.78 164.21
N GLN A 482 -95.02 49.86 163.75
CA GLN A 482 -95.05 50.22 162.31
C GLN A 482 -93.65 50.49 161.73
N ARG A 483 -92.74 51.09 162.51
CA ARG A 483 -91.33 51.30 162.12
C ARG A 483 -90.53 50.00 161.94
N LEU A 484 -90.99 48.87 162.50
CA LEU A 484 -90.38 47.55 162.26
C LEU A 484 -90.97 46.89 161.00
N GLU A 485 -92.28 47.03 160.78
CA GLU A 485 -92.98 46.49 159.59
C GLU A 485 -92.49 47.16 158.29
N VAL A 486 -92.40 48.50 158.27
CA VAL A 486 -91.86 49.24 157.12
C VAL A 486 -90.38 48.93 156.87
N LYS A 487 -89.60 48.66 157.92
CA LYS A 487 -88.19 48.21 157.76
C LYS A 487 -88.10 46.80 157.18
N LYS A 488 -89.02 45.89 157.53
CA LYS A 488 -89.08 44.55 156.94
C LYS A 488 -89.37 44.64 155.44
N LEU A 489 -90.35 45.44 155.03
CA LEU A 489 -90.70 45.62 153.61
C LEU A 489 -89.54 46.17 152.80
N ARG A 490 -88.87 47.24 153.25
CA ARG A 490 -87.73 47.82 152.53
C ARG A 490 -86.52 46.88 152.39
N LEU A 491 -86.33 45.98 153.35
CA LEU A 491 -85.30 44.93 153.25
C LEU A 491 -85.71 43.78 152.31
N GLN A 492 -87.02 43.56 152.12
CA GLN A 492 -87.55 42.62 151.14
C GLN A 492 -87.40 43.17 149.71
N GLU A 493 -87.70 44.46 149.51
CA GLU A 493 -87.57 45.16 148.23
C GLU A 493 -86.11 45.21 147.76
N ALA A 494 -85.19 45.68 148.61
CA ALA A 494 -83.76 45.75 148.29
C ALA A 494 -83.10 44.36 148.07
N LEU A 495 -83.67 43.28 148.62
CA LEU A 495 -83.23 41.91 148.33
C LEU A 495 -83.66 41.47 146.93
N ASN A 496 -84.87 41.84 146.49
CA ASN A 496 -85.37 41.52 145.16
C ASN A 496 -84.58 42.28 144.07
N GLU A 497 -84.32 43.58 144.27
CA GLU A 497 -83.49 44.39 143.37
C GLU A 497 -82.09 43.79 143.19
N ALA A 498 -81.46 43.35 144.28
CA ALA A 498 -80.16 42.66 144.24
C ALA A 498 -80.21 41.32 143.49
N GLN A 499 -81.32 40.58 143.57
CA GLN A 499 -81.51 39.32 142.85
C GLN A 499 -81.77 39.53 141.35
N GLU A 500 -82.46 40.60 140.96
CA GLU A 500 -82.64 40.96 139.55
C GLU A 500 -81.30 41.38 138.91
N GLU A 501 -80.45 42.12 139.63
CA GLU A 501 -79.11 42.48 139.14
C GLU A 501 -78.13 41.29 139.15
N GLU A 502 -78.22 40.36 140.12
CA GLU A 502 -77.47 39.09 140.02
C GLU A 502 -77.91 38.29 138.77
N GLY A 503 -79.22 38.27 138.48
CA GLY A 503 -79.77 37.70 137.24
C GLY A 503 -79.26 38.40 135.97
N SER A 504 -79.21 39.74 135.97
CA SER A 504 -78.72 40.56 134.85
C SER A 504 -77.25 40.24 134.54
N LEU A 505 -76.41 40.17 135.58
CA LEU A 505 -74.98 39.85 135.48
C LEU A 505 -74.74 38.40 135.04
N VAL A 506 -75.53 37.44 135.52
CA VAL A 506 -75.44 36.02 135.07
C VAL A 506 -75.84 35.88 133.60
N ALA A 507 -76.85 36.62 133.13
CA ALA A 507 -77.23 36.65 131.72
C ALA A 507 -76.14 37.28 130.84
N ALA A 508 -75.59 38.43 131.27
CA ALA A 508 -74.48 39.10 130.58
C ALA A 508 -73.23 38.22 130.49
N LYS A 509 -72.87 37.52 131.58
CA LYS A 509 -71.76 36.56 131.61
C LYS A 509 -71.95 35.46 130.56
N ARG A 510 -73.12 34.80 130.51
CA ARG A 510 -73.42 33.74 129.52
C ARG A 510 -73.34 34.26 128.08
N ALA A 511 -73.77 35.50 127.83
CA ALA A 511 -73.67 36.12 126.51
C ALA A 511 -72.21 36.40 126.08
N LEU A 512 -71.33 36.75 127.02
CA LEU A 512 -69.90 36.90 126.78
C LEU A 512 -69.20 35.54 126.58
N GLU A 513 -69.57 34.52 127.36
CA GLU A 513 -69.08 33.15 127.20
C GLU A 513 -69.46 32.59 125.82
N ALA A 514 -70.72 32.74 125.39
CA ALA A 514 -71.16 32.32 124.05
C ALA A 514 -70.40 33.04 122.91
N ARG A 515 -70.16 34.36 123.04
CA ARG A 515 -69.34 35.13 122.07
C ARG A 515 -67.88 34.68 122.07
N LEU A 516 -67.32 34.32 123.22
CA LEU A 516 -65.95 33.81 123.32
C LEU A 516 -65.83 32.44 122.62
N GLU A 517 -66.77 31.53 122.86
CA GLU A 517 -66.81 30.24 122.15
C GLU A 517 -67.00 30.42 120.63
N GLU A 518 -67.84 31.36 120.20
CA GLU A 518 -68.06 31.64 118.79
C GLU A 518 -66.82 32.25 118.11
N ALA A 519 -66.11 33.15 118.79
CA ALA A 519 -64.81 33.64 118.35
C ALA A 519 -63.74 32.53 118.31
N GLN A 520 -63.74 31.61 119.27
CA GLN A 520 -62.86 30.42 119.27
C GLN A 520 -63.17 29.47 118.11
N ARG A 521 -64.46 29.23 117.81
CA ARG A 521 -64.90 28.47 116.62
C ARG A 521 -64.47 29.17 115.31
N GLY A 522 -64.55 30.50 115.26
CA GLY A 522 -64.06 31.31 114.14
C GLY A 522 -62.56 31.17 113.93
N LEU A 523 -61.76 31.33 114.99
CA LEU A 523 -60.30 31.13 114.96
C LEU A 523 -59.91 29.69 114.58
N ALA A 524 -60.65 28.68 115.04
CA ALA A 524 -60.42 27.29 114.66
C ALA A 524 -60.68 27.04 113.16
N ARG A 525 -61.74 27.63 112.59
CA ARG A 525 -62.02 27.56 111.13
C ARG A 525 -60.94 28.27 110.32
N LEU A 526 -60.59 29.51 110.67
CA LEU A 526 -59.53 30.27 110.03
C LEU A 526 -58.17 29.53 110.09
N GLY A 527 -57.88 28.85 111.21
CA GLY A 527 -56.69 27.99 111.33
C GLY A 527 -56.73 26.75 110.43
N GLN A 528 -57.90 26.15 110.22
CA GLN A 528 -58.08 25.04 109.27
C GLN A 528 -57.96 25.50 107.81
N GLU A 529 -58.55 26.65 107.47
CA GLU A 529 -58.45 27.29 106.16
C GLU A 529 -57.00 27.69 105.84
N GLN A 530 -56.27 28.28 106.80
CA GLN A 530 -54.85 28.60 106.66
C GLN A 530 -54.00 27.33 106.45
N GLN A 531 -54.29 26.23 107.15
CA GLN A 531 -53.61 24.95 106.91
C GLN A 531 -53.94 24.35 105.53
N ALA A 532 -55.19 24.49 105.06
CA ALA A 532 -55.57 24.02 103.72
C ALA A 532 -54.88 24.82 102.61
N LEU A 533 -54.85 26.16 102.74
CA LEU A 533 -54.13 27.04 101.82
C LEU A 533 -52.62 26.80 101.82
N ASN A 534 -52.02 26.53 102.97
CA ASN A 534 -50.59 26.16 103.05
C ASN A 534 -50.31 24.83 102.32
N ARG A 535 -51.15 23.80 102.50
CA ARG A 535 -51.00 22.53 101.76
C ARG A 535 -51.14 22.73 100.25
N ALA A 536 -52.14 23.48 99.81
CA ALA A 536 -52.32 23.81 98.39
C ALA A 536 -51.13 24.59 97.81
N LEU A 537 -50.54 25.52 98.59
CA LEU A 537 -49.34 26.27 98.20
C LEU A 537 -48.10 25.37 98.11
N GLU A 538 -47.94 24.40 99.01
CA GLU A 538 -46.88 23.39 98.90
C GLU A 538 -47.07 22.47 97.69
N GLU A 539 -48.31 22.08 97.38
CA GLU A 539 -48.64 21.23 96.23
C GLU A 539 -48.41 21.96 94.90
N GLU A 540 -48.82 23.23 94.79
CA GLU A 540 -48.42 24.15 93.72
C GLU A 540 -46.90 24.27 93.62
N GLY A 541 -46.18 24.39 94.75
CA GLY A 541 -44.72 24.40 94.79
C GLY A 541 -44.11 23.14 94.16
N LYS A 542 -44.59 21.96 94.59
CA LYS A 542 -44.16 20.65 94.07
C LYS A 542 -44.47 20.50 92.57
N GLN A 543 -45.65 20.93 92.11
CA GLN A 543 -45.99 20.93 90.67
C GLN A 543 -45.09 21.87 89.86
N ARG A 544 -44.82 23.09 90.36
CA ARG A 544 -43.91 24.05 89.71
C ARG A 544 -42.45 23.55 89.66
N GLU A 545 -42.01 22.76 90.63
CA GLU A 545 -40.72 22.07 90.54
C GLU A 545 -40.69 20.97 89.47
N VAL A 546 -41.73 20.12 89.40
CA VAL A 546 -41.83 19.07 88.36
C VAL A 546 -41.84 19.70 86.96
N LEU A 547 -42.61 20.76 86.76
CA LEU A 547 -42.62 21.51 85.50
C LEU A 547 -41.28 22.20 85.19
N ARG A 548 -40.54 22.68 86.19
CA ARG A 548 -39.16 23.17 85.99
C ARG A 548 -38.19 22.06 85.58
N ARG A 549 -38.26 20.87 86.20
CA ARG A 549 -37.42 19.71 85.86
C ARG A 549 -37.68 19.27 84.42
N SER A 550 -38.94 19.02 84.07
CA SER A 550 -39.35 18.67 82.69
C SER A 550 -38.97 19.75 81.66
N LYS A 551 -39.11 21.04 81.99
CA LYS A 551 -38.65 22.13 81.10
C LYS A 551 -37.12 22.12 80.91
N ALA A 552 -36.34 21.89 81.97
CA ALA A 552 -34.89 21.81 81.88
C ALA A 552 -34.42 20.57 81.08
N GLU A 553 -35.11 19.43 81.24
CA GLU A 553 -34.90 18.21 80.46
C GLU A 553 -35.18 18.44 78.96
N LEU A 554 -36.31 19.08 78.63
CA LEU A 554 -36.65 19.45 77.25
C LEU A 554 -35.68 20.48 76.66
N GLU A 555 -35.19 21.43 77.45
CA GLU A 555 -34.16 22.38 77.01
C GLU A 555 -32.81 21.68 76.73
N GLU A 556 -32.39 20.71 77.55
CA GLU A 556 -31.14 19.99 77.28
C GLU A 556 -31.29 18.97 76.15
N GLN A 557 -32.46 18.31 76.02
CA GLN A 557 -32.79 17.53 74.82
C GLN A 557 -32.72 18.39 73.56
N LYS A 558 -33.25 19.63 73.60
CA LYS A 558 -33.09 20.57 72.49
C LYS A 558 -31.61 20.90 72.25
N ARG A 559 -30.83 21.26 73.27
CA ARG A 559 -29.38 21.54 73.09
C ARG A 559 -28.62 20.34 72.53
N LEU A 560 -29.00 19.11 72.88
CA LEU A 560 -28.43 17.89 72.31
C LEU A 560 -28.82 17.69 70.85
N LEU A 561 -30.08 17.98 70.48
CA LEU A 561 -30.55 17.95 69.09
C LEU A 561 -29.87 19.03 68.23
N ASP A 562 -29.81 20.27 68.72
CA ASP A 562 -29.07 21.38 68.09
C ASP A 562 -27.60 20.96 67.83
N ARG A 563 -26.92 20.39 68.85
CA ARG A 563 -25.55 19.81 68.73
C ARG A 563 -25.44 18.58 67.81
N THR A 564 -26.54 17.88 67.48
CA THR A 564 -26.51 16.84 66.44
C THR A 564 -26.70 17.43 65.05
N VAL A 565 -27.58 18.42 64.89
CA VAL A 565 -27.79 19.14 63.63
C VAL A 565 -26.51 19.89 63.23
N ASP A 566 -25.84 20.57 64.16
CA ASP A 566 -24.56 21.24 63.92
C ASP A 566 -23.43 20.28 63.50
N ARG A 567 -23.48 19.00 63.92
CA ARG A 567 -22.52 17.98 63.49
C ARG A 567 -22.85 17.45 62.10
N LEU A 568 -24.11 17.04 61.88
CA LEU A 568 -24.58 16.59 60.57
C LEU A 568 -24.40 17.65 59.48
N ASN A 569 -24.62 18.93 59.79
CA ASN A 569 -24.36 20.03 58.87
C ASN A 569 -22.87 20.13 58.51
N LYS A 570 -21.96 20.03 59.49
CA LYS A 570 -20.50 20.03 59.23
C LYS A 570 -20.04 18.79 58.47
N GLU A 571 -20.61 17.63 58.75
CA GLU A 571 -20.34 16.39 58.02
C GLU A 571 -20.84 16.52 56.56
N LEU A 572 -21.98 17.15 56.31
CA LEU A 572 -22.48 17.47 54.96
C LEU A 572 -21.64 18.53 54.24
N GLU A 573 -21.17 19.58 54.94
CA GLU A 573 -20.24 20.56 54.38
C GLU A 573 -18.89 19.91 54.00
N GLN A 574 -18.35 19.07 54.88
CA GLN A 574 -17.11 18.30 54.66
C GLN A 574 -17.25 17.36 53.45
N ILE A 575 -18.29 16.51 53.41
CA ILE A 575 -18.59 15.64 52.26
C ILE A 575 -18.79 16.47 50.98
N GLY A 576 -19.42 17.64 51.09
CA GLY A 576 -19.61 18.57 49.99
C GLY A 576 -18.29 19.13 49.44
N ASP A 577 -17.35 19.51 50.31
CA ASP A 577 -16.03 20.03 49.91
C ASP A 577 -15.08 18.93 49.44
N ASP A 578 -15.11 17.74 50.05
CA ASP A 578 -14.35 16.56 49.62
C ASP A 578 -14.83 16.11 48.22
N SER A 579 -16.15 16.14 47.98
CA SER A 579 -16.74 15.91 46.65
C SER A 579 -16.31 16.97 45.62
N LYS A 580 -16.32 18.26 45.98
CA LYS A 580 -15.78 19.35 45.12
C LYS A 580 -14.28 19.16 44.84
N GLN A 581 -13.51 18.64 45.78
CA GLN A 581 -12.08 18.34 45.58
C GLN A 581 -11.88 17.14 44.65
N ALA A 582 -12.61 16.04 44.85
CA ALA A 582 -12.59 14.88 43.96
C ALA A 582 -12.99 15.23 42.52
N LEU A 583 -14.03 16.06 42.34
CA LEU A 583 -14.43 16.57 41.03
C LEU A 583 -13.35 17.44 40.37
N LYS A 584 -12.67 18.30 41.13
CA LYS A 584 -11.52 19.08 40.62
C LYS A 584 -10.33 18.20 40.23
N GLN A 585 -10.05 17.15 41.01
CA GLN A 585 -8.99 16.18 40.71
C GLN A 585 -9.32 15.40 39.43
N LEU A 586 -10.56 14.92 39.27
CA LEU A 586 -11.03 14.28 38.04
C LEU A 586 -10.99 15.22 36.83
N GLN A 587 -11.36 16.49 36.98
CA GLN A 587 -11.23 17.49 35.92
C GLN A 587 -9.76 17.73 35.53
N ALA A 588 -8.85 17.87 36.50
CA ALA A 588 -7.43 18.01 36.24
C ALA A 588 -6.85 16.78 35.53
N GLN A 589 -7.18 15.57 35.99
CA GLN A 589 -6.78 14.32 35.33
C GLN A 589 -7.31 14.24 33.90
N LEU A 590 -8.56 14.65 33.64
CA LEU A 590 -9.14 14.67 32.30
C LEU A 590 -8.45 15.67 31.37
N GLU A 591 -8.03 16.84 31.85
CA GLU A 591 -7.22 17.77 31.04
C GLU A 591 -5.79 17.24 30.84
N ASP A 592 -5.16 16.63 31.84
CA ASP A 592 -3.85 15.96 31.70
C ASP A 592 -3.91 14.84 30.65
N TYR A 593 -4.98 14.02 30.64
CA TYR A 593 -5.18 12.98 29.63
C TYR A 593 -5.42 13.58 28.23
N LYS A 594 -6.24 14.64 28.10
CA LYS A 594 -6.41 15.35 26.82
C LYS A 594 -5.11 15.96 26.32
N GLU A 595 -4.28 16.50 27.20
CA GLU A 595 -3.01 17.12 26.81
C GLU A 595 -1.92 16.09 26.51
N LYS A 596 -1.89 14.94 27.19
CA LYS A 596 -1.08 13.77 26.79
C LYS A 596 -1.48 13.26 25.41
N ALA A 597 -2.76 13.00 25.18
CA ALA A 597 -3.27 12.58 23.87
C ALA A 597 -2.94 13.59 22.76
N ARG A 598 -3.02 14.90 23.03
CA ARG A 598 -2.57 15.95 22.07
C ARG A 598 -1.07 15.89 21.79
N ARG A 599 -0.22 15.63 22.79
CA ARG A 599 1.23 15.45 22.61
C ARG A 599 1.53 14.19 21.80
N GLU A 600 0.94 13.06 22.17
CA GLU A 600 1.08 11.77 21.49
C GLU A 600 0.65 11.85 20.01
N VAL A 601 -0.47 12.51 19.71
CA VAL A 601 -0.90 12.79 18.32
C VAL A 601 0.08 13.70 17.59
N ALA A 602 0.61 14.75 18.24
CA ALA A 602 1.58 15.65 17.62
C ALA A 602 2.94 14.96 17.34
N ASP A 603 3.38 14.07 18.24
CA ASP A 603 4.61 13.30 18.07
C ASP A 603 4.46 12.16 17.04
N ALA A 604 3.30 11.51 16.99
CA ALA A 604 2.95 10.59 15.90
C ALA A 604 2.89 11.31 14.54
N GLN A 605 2.37 12.54 14.47
CA GLN A 605 2.38 13.37 13.26
C GLN A 605 3.80 13.79 12.85
N ARG A 606 4.69 14.09 13.80
CA ARG A 606 6.12 14.33 13.53
C ARG A 606 6.77 13.08 12.92
N GLN A 607 6.67 11.95 13.61
CA GLN A 607 7.21 10.67 13.14
C GLN A 607 6.68 10.31 11.75
N ALA A 608 5.37 10.42 11.49
CA ALA A 608 4.79 10.15 10.19
C ALA A 608 5.34 11.06 9.08
N LYS A 609 5.63 12.34 9.39
CA LYS A 609 6.26 13.28 8.46
C LYS A 609 7.74 12.96 8.21
N ASP A 610 8.46 12.56 9.25
CA ASP A 610 9.87 12.18 9.15
C ASP A 610 10.01 10.90 8.30
N TRP A 611 9.20 9.86 8.59
CA TRP A 611 9.06 8.65 7.77
C TRP A 611 8.68 8.96 6.32
N ALA A 612 7.74 9.88 6.08
CA ALA A 612 7.40 10.29 4.72
C ALA A 612 8.60 10.94 4.00
N SER A 613 9.38 11.78 4.68
CA SER A 613 10.60 12.36 4.11
C SER A 613 11.67 11.31 3.80
N GLU A 614 11.70 10.20 4.54
CA GLU A 614 12.64 9.10 4.33
C GLU A 614 12.18 8.14 3.24
N ALA A 615 10.87 7.94 3.10
CA ALA A 615 10.26 7.31 1.92
C ALA A 615 10.53 8.13 0.64
N GLU A 616 10.45 9.46 0.68
CA GLU A 616 10.81 10.33 -0.45
C GLU A 616 12.31 10.25 -0.78
N LYS A 617 13.20 10.30 0.22
CA LYS A 617 14.67 10.16 0.03
C LYS A 617 15.04 8.80 -0.57
N THR A 618 14.45 7.71 -0.06
CA THR A 618 14.73 6.34 -0.53
C THR A 618 14.13 6.08 -1.91
N SER A 619 12.92 6.57 -2.19
CA SER A 619 12.31 6.55 -3.53
C SER A 619 13.15 7.33 -4.55
N GLY A 620 13.60 8.54 -4.21
CA GLY A 620 14.51 9.33 -5.05
C GLY A 620 15.88 8.65 -5.25
N GLY A 621 16.37 7.91 -4.25
CA GLY A 621 17.56 7.06 -4.37
C GLY A 621 17.35 5.88 -5.33
N LEU A 622 16.24 5.16 -5.19
CA LEU A 622 15.84 4.05 -6.06
C LEU A 622 15.67 4.50 -7.51
N SER A 623 15.04 5.65 -7.76
CA SER A 623 14.92 6.21 -9.12
C SER A 623 16.28 6.49 -9.75
N ARG A 624 17.24 7.07 -9.00
CA ARG A 624 18.60 7.31 -9.51
C ARG A 624 19.37 6.02 -9.80
N LEU A 625 19.19 4.98 -8.97
CA LEU A 625 19.76 3.66 -9.22
C LEU A 625 19.12 2.99 -10.44
N GLN A 626 17.81 3.16 -10.64
CA GLN A 626 17.09 2.65 -11.80
C GLN A 626 17.54 3.35 -13.10
N ASP A 627 17.71 4.67 -13.08
CA ASP A 627 18.30 5.44 -14.18
C ASP A 627 19.71 4.94 -14.53
N GLU A 628 20.56 4.71 -13.52
CA GLU A 628 21.94 4.26 -13.72
C GLU A 628 21.99 2.82 -14.25
N ILE A 629 21.15 1.91 -13.74
CA ILE A 629 20.95 0.57 -14.31
C ILE A 629 20.50 0.66 -15.77
N GLN A 630 19.65 1.63 -16.13
CA GLN A 630 19.21 1.82 -17.51
C GLN A 630 20.33 2.38 -18.41
N ARG A 631 21.15 3.33 -17.93
CA ARG A 631 22.36 3.80 -18.63
C ARG A 631 23.38 2.67 -18.84
N LEU A 632 23.66 1.88 -17.82
CA LEU A 632 24.59 0.75 -17.89
C LEU A 632 24.10 -0.33 -18.86
N ARG A 633 22.78 -0.60 -18.91
CA ARG A 633 22.18 -1.48 -19.94
C ARG A 633 22.35 -0.93 -21.35
N GLN A 634 22.12 0.37 -21.56
CA GLN A 634 22.32 1.01 -22.86
C GLN A 634 23.79 0.99 -23.30
N ALA A 635 24.72 1.27 -22.38
CA ALA A 635 26.16 1.20 -22.65
C ALA A 635 26.63 -0.24 -22.97
N LEU A 636 26.10 -1.24 -22.27
CA LEU A 636 26.35 -2.65 -22.58
C LEU A 636 25.82 -3.03 -23.96
N GLN A 637 24.59 -2.63 -24.30
CA GLN A 637 23.99 -2.89 -25.62
C GLN A 637 24.77 -2.21 -26.76
N ALA A 638 25.16 -0.95 -26.60
CA ALA A 638 26.01 -0.25 -27.57
C ALA A 638 27.35 -0.98 -27.75
N SER A 639 28.00 -1.35 -26.65
CA SER A 639 29.27 -2.08 -26.69
C SER A 639 29.13 -3.52 -27.23
N GLN A 640 27.95 -4.14 -27.14
CA GLN A 640 27.66 -5.41 -27.81
C GLN A 640 27.52 -5.19 -29.33
N ALA A 641 26.77 -4.18 -29.77
CA ALA A 641 26.68 -3.81 -31.18
C ALA A 641 28.05 -3.48 -31.79
N GLU A 642 28.93 -2.77 -31.08
CA GLU A 642 30.32 -2.51 -31.49
C GLU A 642 31.17 -3.79 -31.63
N ARG A 643 30.93 -4.80 -30.78
CA ARG A 643 31.60 -6.11 -30.91
C ARG A 643 31.07 -6.88 -32.11
N ASP A 644 29.78 -6.78 -32.41
CA ASP A 644 29.15 -7.49 -33.51
C ASP A 644 29.46 -6.85 -34.88
N THR A 645 29.57 -5.52 -34.98
CA THR A 645 30.14 -4.87 -36.17
C THR A 645 31.61 -5.24 -36.36
N ALA A 646 32.44 -5.20 -35.31
CA ALA A 646 33.84 -5.61 -35.39
C ALA A 646 34.03 -7.11 -35.73
N ARG A 647 33.07 -7.98 -35.38
CA ARG A 647 33.01 -9.38 -35.83
C ARG A 647 32.71 -9.47 -37.33
N LEU A 648 31.69 -8.77 -37.81
CA LEU A 648 31.33 -8.73 -39.24
C LEU A 648 32.47 -8.16 -40.10
N ASP A 649 33.11 -7.06 -39.67
CA ASP A 649 34.28 -6.50 -40.35
C ASP A 649 35.44 -7.50 -40.41
N LYS A 650 35.70 -8.24 -39.32
CA LYS A 650 36.70 -9.31 -39.30
C LYS A 650 36.35 -10.43 -40.27
N GLU A 651 35.09 -10.86 -40.33
CA GLU A 651 34.63 -11.92 -41.24
C GLU A 651 34.74 -11.49 -42.71
N LEU A 652 34.37 -10.25 -43.03
CA LEU A 652 34.54 -9.66 -44.36
C LEU A 652 36.02 -9.54 -44.75
N LEU A 653 36.90 -9.17 -43.81
CA LEU A 653 38.35 -9.16 -44.04
C LEU A 653 38.92 -10.58 -44.25
N VAL A 654 38.44 -11.59 -43.53
CA VAL A 654 38.82 -13.00 -43.75
C VAL A 654 38.36 -13.49 -45.12
N GLN A 655 37.12 -13.21 -45.53
CA GLN A 655 36.64 -13.55 -46.88
C GLN A 655 37.47 -12.87 -47.97
N ARG A 656 37.86 -11.60 -47.77
CA ARG A 656 38.70 -10.86 -48.71
C ARG A 656 40.15 -11.35 -48.75
N LEU A 657 40.70 -11.84 -47.63
CA LEU A 657 41.99 -12.52 -47.62
C LEU A 657 41.92 -13.83 -48.40
N GLN A 658 40.89 -14.65 -48.16
CA GLN A 658 40.68 -15.91 -48.89
C GLN A 658 40.54 -15.72 -50.41
N SER A 659 39.86 -14.66 -50.87
CA SER A 659 39.81 -14.37 -52.32
C SER A 659 41.15 -13.92 -52.89
N LEU A 660 41.95 -13.14 -52.13
CA LEU A 660 43.30 -12.75 -52.52
C LEU A 660 44.28 -13.93 -52.52
N GLU A 661 44.14 -14.87 -51.59
CA GLU A 661 44.91 -16.14 -51.55
C GLU A 661 44.57 -17.01 -52.77
N GLN A 662 43.29 -17.17 -53.10
CA GLN A 662 42.86 -17.88 -54.32
C GLN A 662 43.35 -17.19 -55.59
N GLU A 663 43.32 -15.85 -55.66
CA GLU A 663 43.93 -15.10 -56.75
C GLU A 663 45.45 -15.33 -56.84
N ALA A 664 46.17 -15.34 -55.71
CA ALA A 664 47.60 -15.56 -55.66
C ALA A 664 47.96 -16.99 -56.10
N GLU A 665 47.20 -17.99 -55.67
CA GLU A 665 47.33 -19.36 -56.16
C GLU A 665 47.06 -19.48 -57.65
N ASN A 666 45.99 -18.86 -58.17
CA ASN A 666 45.69 -18.89 -59.61
C ASN A 666 46.77 -18.18 -60.44
N LYS A 667 47.30 -17.06 -59.94
CA LYS A 667 48.46 -16.37 -60.52
C LYS A 667 49.68 -17.28 -60.52
N LYS A 668 50.00 -17.95 -59.40
CA LYS A 668 51.10 -18.92 -59.29
C LYS A 668 50.94 -20.11 -60.26
N ARG A 669 49.78 -20.75 -60.29
CA ARG A 669 49.48 -21.86 -61.24
C ARG A 669 49.72 -21.41 -62.69
N SER A 670 49.24 -20.22 -63.06
CA SER A 670 49.50 -19.64 -64.38
C SER A 670 50.96 -19.28 -64.63
N GLN A 671 51.74 -18.97 -63.59
CA GLN A 671 53.19 -18.73 -63.69
C GLN A 671 53.94 -20.04 -63.89
N ASP A 672 53.62 -21.07 -63.11
CA ASP A 672 54.19 -22.42 -63.25
C ASP A 672 53.95 -22.98 -64.67
N ASP A 673 52.76 -22.76 -65.25
CA ASP A 673 52.46 -23.13 -66.64
C ASP A 673 53.22 -22.30 -67.68
N ARG A 674 53.42 -20.99 -67.46
CA ARG A 674 54.31 -20.19 -68.33
C ARG A 674 55.77 -20.66 -68.21
N THR A 675 56.24 -21.04 -67.02
CA THR A 675 57.60 -21.58 -66.82
C THR A 675 57.76 -22.95 -67.48
N ARG A 676 56.73 -23.81 -67.47
CA ARG A 676 56.70 -25.05 -68.27
C ARG A 676 56.76 -24.76 -69.77
N GLN A 677 55.99 -23.79 -70.26
CA GLN A 677 56.02 -23.38 -71.66
C GLN A 677 57.38 -22.80 -72.09
N LEU A 678 58.00 -21.97 -71.24
CA LEU A 678 59.34 -21.43 -71.48
C LEU A 678 60.38 -22.56 -71.58
N LYS A 679 60.42 -23.50 -70.63
CA LYS A 679 61.31 -24.68 -70.72
C LYS A 679 61.08 -25.50 -71.98
N ASN A 680 59.84 -25.72 -72.36
CA ASN A 680 59.49 -26.41 -73.61
C ASN A 680 59.87 -25.64 -74.89
N LEU A 681 60.13 -24.33 -74.79
CA LEU A 681 60.66 -23.50 -75.87
C LEU A 681 62.20 -23.44 -75.83
N GLU A 682 62.80 -23.33 -74.65
CA GLU A 682 64.25 -23.43 -74.41
C GLU A 682 64.79 -24.78 -74.93
N GLU A 683 64.12 -25.88 -74.63
CA GLU A 683 64.45 -27.21 -75.17
C GLU A 683 64.30 -27.29 -76.71
N LYS A 684 63.36 -26.57 -77.30
CA LYS A 684 63.21 -26.53 -78.77
C LYS A 684 64.29 -25.69 -79.43
N VAL A 685 64.64 -24.55 -78.83
CA VAL A 685 65.74 -23.70 -79.29
C VAL A 685 67.04 -24.50 -79.20
N SER A 686 67.34 -25.15 -78.08
CA SER A 686 68.55 -25.97 -77.93
C SER A 686 68.64 -27.14 -78.93
N ARG A 687 67.50 -27.75 -79.31
CA ARG A 687 67.47 -28.76 -80.39
C ARG A 687 67.72 -28.15 -81.77
N LEU A 688 67.09 -27.01 -82.09
CA LEU A 688 67.30 -26.29 -83.34
C LEU A 688 68.73 -25.71 -83.46
N GLU A 689 69.35 -25.35 -82.34
CA GLU A 689 70.76 -24.95 -82.27
C GLU A 689 71.69 -26.14 -82.56
N ALA A 690 71.40 -27.33 -82.00
CA ALA A 690 72.13 -28.55 -82.31
C ALA A 690 71.96 -28.99 -83.78
N GLU A 691 70.73 -28.98 -84.31
CA GLU A 691 70.44 -29.26 -85.73
C GLU A 691 71.17 -28.26 -86.65
N LEU A 692 71.22 -26.98 -86.28
CA LEU A 692 71.94 -25.93 -87.01
C LEU A 692 73.47 -26.11 -86.94
N ASP A 693 74.02 -26.55 -85.80
CA ASP A 693 75.44 -26.84 -85.67
C ASP A 693 75.82 -28.14 -86.41
N GLU A 694 74.96 -29.16 -86.44
CA GLU A 694 75.14 -30.32 -87.31
C GLU A 694 75.18 -29.90 -88.79
N GLU A 695 74.28 -29.02 -89.26
CA GLU A 695 74.31 -28.53 -90.65
C GLU A 695 75.47 -27.56 -90.95
N LYS A 696 76.00 -26.81 -89.97
CA LYS A 696 77.29 -26.12 -90.14
C LYS A 696 78.41 -27.13 -90.38
N ASN A 697 78.46 -28.20 -89.59
CA ASN A 697 79.45 -29.27 -89.75
C ASN A 697 79.30 -29.99 -91.11
N THR A 698 78.08 -30.22 -91.62
CA THR A 698 77.89 -30.80 -92.97
C THR A 698 78.40 -29.85 -94.05
N VAL A 699 78.10 -28.55 -93.96
CA VAL A 699 78.54 -27.52 -94.91
C VAL A 699 80.06 -27.33 -94.86
N GLU A 700 80.70 -27.38 -93.69
CA GLU A 700 82.15 -27.35 -93.56
C GLU A 700 82.79 -28.58 -94.22
N LEU A 701 82.30 -29.79 -93.94
CA LEU A 701 82.80 -31.03 -94.57
C LEU A 701 82.60 -31.04 -96.09
N LEU A 702 81.50 -30.49 -96.60
CA LEU A 702 81.27 -30.31 -98.03
C LEU A 702 82.20 -29.25 -98.64
N THR A 703 82.43 -28.14 -97.93
CA THR A 703 83.38 -27.09 -98.35
C THR A 703 84.80 -27.64 -98.41
N ASP A 704 85.21 -28.43 -97.43
CA ASP A 704 86.51 -29.10 -97.41
C ASP A 704 86.65 -30.11 -98.56
N ARG A 705 85.59 -30.84 -98.90
CA ARG A 705 85.55 -31.73 -100.06
C ARG A 705 85.64 -30.95 -101.38
N VAL A 706 85.00 -29.79 -101.49
CA VAL A 706 85.09 -28.89 -102.66
C VAL A 706 86.48 -28.28 -102.78
N ASN A 707 87.09 -27.85 -101.67
CA ASN A 707 88.46 -27.33 -101.63
C ASN A 707 89.46 -28.41 -102.10
N ARG A 708 89.43 -29.61 -101.50
CA ARG A 708 90.28 -30.73 -101.95
C ARG A 708 90.06 -31.09 -103.42
N GLY A 709 88.82 -30.96 -103.93
CA GLY A 709 88.51 -31.14 -105.35
C GLY A 709 89.06 -30.02 -106.25
N ARG A 710 89.04 -28.76 -105.79
CA ARG A 710 89.73 -27.63 -106.44
C ARG A 710 91.23 -27.88 -106.44
N ASP A 711 91.82 -28.24 -105.30
CA ASP A 711 93.27 -28.45 -105.15
C ASP A 711 93.75 -29.58 -106.07
N GLN A 712 92.96 -30.66 -106.22
CA GLN A 712 93.20 -31.71 -107.21
C GLN A 712 93.10 -31.19 -108.67
N VAL A 713 92.11 -30.34 -108.99
CA VAL A 713 91.99 -29.73 -110.32
C VAL A 713 93.14 -28.76 -110.61
N ASP A 714 93.57 -27.98 -109.62
CA ASP A 714 94.67 -27.02 -109.76
C ASP A 714 96.04 -27.72 -109.75
N GLN A 715 96.19 -28.85 -109.04
CA GLN A 715 97.31 -29.79 -109.21
C GLN A 715 97.32 -30.39 -110.62
N LEU A 716 96.21 -30.94 -111.11
CA LEU A 716 96.13 -31.47 -112.48
C LEU A 716 96.37 -30.38 -113.54
N ARG A 717 96.06 -29.11 -113.23
CA ARG A 717 96.42 -27.97 -114.09
C ARG A 717 97.90 -27.62 -114.01
N THR A 718 98.54 -27.64 -112.86
CA THR A 718 99.99 -27.42 -112.76
C THR A 718 100.76 -28.58 -113.36
N GLU A 719 100.33 -29.83 -113.17
CA GLU A 719 100.84 -31.02 -113.84
C GLU A 719 100.65 -30.93 -115.36
N LEU A 720 99.48 -30.52 -115.87
CA LEU A 720 99.27 -30.30 -117.32
C LEU A 720 100.09 -29.13 -117.86
N MET A 721 100.27 -28.05 -117.10
CA MET A 721 101.13 -26.93 -117.50
C MET A 721 102.61 -27.28 -117.41
N GLN A 722 103.00 -28.17 -116.50
CA GLN A 722 104.32 -28.75 -116.42
C GLN A 722 104.53 -29.80 -117.51
N GLU A 723 103.52 -30.57 -117.92
CA GLU A 723 103.60 -31.49 -119.08
C GLU A 723 103.63 -30.70 -120.39
N ARG A 724 102.94 -29.55 -120.47
CA ARG A 724 103.11 -28.60 -121.57
C ARG A 724 104.47 -27.92 -121.56
N SER A 725 105.00 -27.58 -120.38
CA SER A 725 106.38 -27.09 -120.25
C SER A 725 107.33 -28.17 -120.69
N THR A 726 107.36 -29.35 -120.07
CA THR A 726 108.27 -30.44 -120.44
C THR A 726 108.06 -30.92 -121.86
N ARG A 727 106.85 -30.85 -122.45
CA ARG A 727 106.65 -31.05 -123.89
C ARG A 727 107.26 -29.92 -124.72
N GLN A 728 107.08 -28.66 -124.34
CA GLN A 728 107.73 -27.52 -124.98
C GLN A 728 109.25 -27.56 -124.79
N ASP A 729 109.74 -28.02 -123.65
CA ASP A 729 111.15 -28.21 -123.31
C ASP A 729 111.69 -29.44 -124.05
N LEU A 730 110.88 -30.47 -124.33
CA LEU A 730 111.18 -31.59 -125.24
C LEU A 730 111.00 -31.26 -126.72
N GLU A 731 110.23 -30.22 -127.10
CA GLU A 731 110.20 -29.66 -128.45
C GLU A 731 111.37 -28.70 -128.66
N CYS A 732 111.71 -27.91 -127.63
CA CYS A 732 112.93 -27.12 -127.55
C CYS A 732 114.16 -28.02 -127.46
N ASP A 733 114.12 -29.17 -126.78
CA ASP A 733 115.20 -30.16 -126.72
C ASP A 733 115.17 -31.12 -127.88
N LYS A 734 114.05 -31.31 -128.58
CA LYS A 734 114.09 -31.88 -129.93
C LYS A 734 114.77 -30.89 -130.87
N ILE A 735 114.40 -29.61 -130.85
CA ILE A 735 115.06 -28.55 -131.63
C ILE A 735 116.50 -28.34 -131.15
N SER A 736 116.82 -28.56 -129.88
CA SER A 736 118.15 -28.42 -129.28
C SER A 736 118.98 -29.67 -129.51
N LEU A 737 118.40 -30.87 -129.58
CA LEU A 737 119.06 -32.12 -129.97
C LEU A 737 119.09 -32.31 -131.49
N GLU A 738 118.29 -31.59 -132.27
CA GLU A 738 118.46 -31.37 -133.71
C GLU A 738 119.48 -30.26 -133.98
N ARG A 739 119.51 -29.21 -133.14
CA ARG A 739 120.55 -28.18 -133.13
C ARG A 739 121.84 -28.67 -132.51
N GLN A 740 121.87 -29.71 -131.69
CA GLN A 740 123.05 -30.40 -131.13
C GLN A 740 123.41 -31.62 -131.98
N ASN A 741 122.48 -32.31 -132.63
CA ASN A 741 122.82 -33.02 -133.87
C ASN A 741 123.22 -32.05 -135.00
N LYS A 742 123.25 -30.74 -134.76
CA LYS A 742 124.05 -29.75 -135.50
C LYS A 742 125.21 -29.14 -134.69
N ASP A 743 125.20 -29.12 -133.35
CA ASP A 743 126.19 -28.49 -132.44
C ASP A 743 127.08 -29.52 -131.72
N LEU A 744 126.59 -30.61 -131.14
CA LEU A 744 127.43 -31.84 -131.07
C LEU A 744 127.96 -32.28 -132.48
N LYS A 745 127.61 -31.57 -133.58
CA LYS A 745 128.48 -31.35 -134.77
C LYS A 745 129.31 -30.02 -134.80
N THR A 746 128.76 -28.81 -134.58
CA THR A 746 129.46 -27.48 -134.64
C THR A 746 129.89 -26.82 -133.30
N ARG A 747 129.23 -27.15 -132.19
CA ARG A 747 129.58 -26.87 -130.79
C ARG A 747 129.24 -28.04 -129.81
N LEU A 748 130.06 -29.08 -129.55
CA LEU A 748 131.46 -29.39 -129.88
C LEU A 748 132.47 -28.27 -129.53
N ALA A 749 131.97 -27.18 -128.94
CA ALA A 749 132.61 -25.88 -128.77
C ALA A 749 131.66 -24.90 -128.03
N ASN A 750 131.66 -24.97 -126.69
CA ASN A 750 131.49 -23.81 -125.77
C ASN A 750 130.09 -23.50 -125.13
N LEU A 751 129.68 -24.33 -124.16
CA LEU A 751 129.36 -24.09 -122.71
C LEU A 751 128.72 -22.76 -122.13
N GLU A 752 127.61 -22.92 -121.33
CA GLU A 752 127.30 -22.53 -119.90
C GLU A 752 127.23 -21.06 -119.27
N GLY A 753 126.20 -20.73 -118.43
CA GLY A 753 126.34 -20.02 -117.09
C GLY A 753 125.50 -18.79 -116.51
N PHE A 754 124.56 -19.00 -115.53
CA PHE A 754 124.16 -18.26 -114.25
C PHE A 754 123.46 -16.83 -114.03
N GLN A 755 123.27 -16.34 -112.74
CA GLN A 755 122.17 -15.44 -112.18
C GLN A 755 122.46 -14.63 -110.82
N LYS A 756 121.65 -13.58 -110.37
CA LYS A 756 121.18 -13.21 -108.92
C LYS A 756 120.58 -11.75 -108.58
N PRO A 757 119.95 -11.45 -107.37
CA PRO A 757 119.07 -10.23 -107.00
C PRO A 757 119.15 -9.57 -105.53
N SER A 758 118.32 -8.52 -105.11
CA SER A 758 117.94 -8.15 -103.67
C SER A 758 117.05 -6.85 -103.32
N ALA A 759 116.37 -6.79 -102.11
CA ALA A 759 116.25 -5.67 -101.08
C ALA A 759 114.90 -4.92 -100.65
N SER A 760 114.62 -4.74 -99.31
CA SER A 760 113.68 -3.75 -98.65
C SER A 760 113.65 -3.77 -97.07
N PHE A 761 113.49 -2.65 -96.31
CA PHE A 761 113.33 -2.69 -94.81
C PHE A 761 112.62 -1.50 -94.06
N SER A 762 113.01 -0.23 -94.28
CA SER A 762 112.97 0.84 -93.23
C SER A 762 111.62 1.44 -92.77
N GLN A 763 110.45 0.83 -92.99
CA GLN A 763 109.15 1.51 -92.80
C GLN A 763 108.51 1.35 -91.40
N LEU A 764 109.04 0.47 -90.54
CA LEU A 764 108.36 0.02 -89.31
C LEU A 764 108.64 0.87 -88.05
N GLU A 765 109.74 1.63 -88.00
CA GLU A 765 110.21 2.26 -86.75
C GLU A 765 109.35 3.45 -86.29
N SER A 766 108.73 4.17 -87.24
CA SER A 766 107.99 5.42 -86.98
C SER A 766 106.72 5.25 -86.11
N GLN A 767 106.11 4.07 -86.07
CA GLN A 767 104.81 3.89 -85.40
C GLN A 767 104.92 3.71 -83.88
N ASN A 768 106.12 3.44 -83.35
CA ASN A 768 106.27 3.03 -81.94
C ASN A 768 106.15 4.20 -80.94
N GLN A 769 106.66 5.39 -81.30
CA GLN A 769 106.78 6.53 -80.36
C GLN A 769 105.43 7.13 -79.94
N LEU A 770 104.49 7.31 -80.88
CA LEU A 770 103.19 7.94 -80.64
C LEU A 770 102.29 7.20 -79.62
N LEU A 771 102.57 5.92 -79.35
CA LEU A 771 101.83 5.13 -78.36
C LEU A 771 102.31 5.37 -76.92
N GLN A 772 103.52 5.88 -76.73
CA GLN A 772 104.15 5.99 -75.39
C GLN A 772 103.64 7.19 -74.59
N GLU A 773 103.35 8.33 -75.24
CA GLU A 773 102.94 9.56 -74.57
C GLU A 773 101.52 9.46 -73.97
N ARG A 774 100.60 8.79 -74.68
CA ARG A 774 99.20 8.67 -74.28
C ARG A 774 99.01 7.86 -72.99
N LEU A 775 99.89 6.89 -72.73
CA LEU A 775 99.87 6.07 -71.53
C LEU A 775 100.10 6.89 -70.25
N GLN A 776 100.99 7.89 -70.29
CA GLN A 776 101.35 8.70 -69.12
C GLN A 776 100.25 9.67 -68.67
N ALA A 777 99.22 9.91 -69.48
CA ALA A 777 98.08 10.75 -69.08
C ALA A 777 97.14 9.97 -68.14
N GLU A 778 96.70 8.79 -68.59
CA GLU A 778 95.82 7.86 -67.86
C GLU A 778 96.36 7.51 -66.46
N GLU A 779 97.68 7.30 -66.35
CA GLU A 779 98.35 6.98 -65.08
C GLU A 779 98.18 8.09 -64.02
N ARG A 780 98.08 9.36 -64.43
CA ARG A 780 97.94 10.49 -63.50
C ARG A 780 96.52 10.56 -62.94
N GLU A 781 95.49 10.49 -63.78
CA GLU A 781 94.08 10.57 -63.34
C GLU A 781 93.70 9.38 -62.43
N LYS A 782 94.23 8.20 -62.73
CA LYS A 782 94.12 6.99 -61.88
C LYS A 782 94.55 7.24 -60.43
N THR A 783 95.62 8.00 -60.18
CA THR A 783 96.07 8.29 -58.80
C THR A 783 95.11 9.22 -58.06
N VAL A 784 94.50 10.18 -58.75
CA VAL A 784 93.52 11.11 -58.16
C VAL A 784 92.25 10.37 -57.75
N LEU A 785 91.72 9.50 -58.62
CA LEU A 785 90.54 8.66 -58.34
C LEU A 785 90.79 7.66 -57.19
N GLN A 786 91.99 7.07 -57.10
CA GLN A 786 92.36 6.26 -55.95
C GLN A 786 92.40 7.06 -54.63
N SER A 787 92.78 8.35 -54.68
CA SER A 787 92.83 9.21 -53.49
C SER A 787 91.45 9.61 -52.96
N THR A 788 90.46 9.76 -53.84
CA THR A 788 89.07 10.10 -53.48
C THR A 788 88.29 8.88 -53.03
N ASN A 789 88.46 7.73 -53.70
CA ASN A 789 87.84 6.47 -53.27
C ASN A 789 88.27 6.10 -51.83
N ARG A 790 89.57 6.18 -51.52
CA ARG A 790 90.12 6.01 -50.16
C ARG A 790 89.59 6.98 -49.10
N LYS A 791 88.89 8.06 -49.46
CA LYS A 791 88.19 8.95 -48.52
C LYS A 791 86.73 8.49 -48.34
N LEU A 792 86.06 8.11 -49.43
CA LEU A 792 84.70 7.54 -49.39
C LEU A 792 84.68 6.20 -48.61
N GLU A 793 85.64 5.31 -48.85
CA GLU A 793 85.83 4.06 -48.08
C GLU A 793 85.93 4.30 -46.56
N ARG A 794 86.60 5.38 -46.13
CA ARG A 794 86.68 5.78 -44.71
C ARG A 794 85.33 6.28 -44.21
N ARG A 795 84.66 7.14 -44.98
CA ARG A 795 83.35 7.67 -44.58
C ARG A 795 82.25 6.59 -44.51
N VAL A 796 82.31 5.60 -45.38
CA VAL A 796 81.45 4.40 -45.30
C VAL A 796 81.73 3.62 -44.02
N LYS A 797 83.00 3.39 -43.66
CA LYS A 797 83.36 2.70 -42.41
C LYS A 797 82.93 3.47 -41.16
N GLU A 798 83.10 4.79 -41.13
CA GLU A 798 82.61 5.66 -40.06
C GLU A 798 81.09 5.52 -39.88
N LEU A 799 80.32 5.59 -40.97
CA LEU A 799 78.86 5.45 -40.94
C LEU A 799 78.41 4.02 -40.59
N SER A 800 79.13 2.98 -41.02
CA SER A 800 78.85 1.60 -40.60
C SER A 800 79.00 1.42 -39.09
N ILE A 801 80.09 1.94 -38.50
CA ILE A 801 80.31 1.89 -37.05
C ILE A 801 79.18 2.60 -36.30
N GLN A 802 78.80 3.82 -36.74
CA GLN A 802 77.68 4.55 -36.13
C GLN A 802 76.35 3.78 -36.18
N ILE A 803 76.05 3.11 -37.31
CA ILE A 803 74.85 2.28 -37.46
C ILE A 803 74.89 1.04 -36.54
N ASP A 804 76.06 0.42 -36.36
CA ASP A 804 76.20 -0.75 -35.49
C ASP A 804 76.19 -0.36 -33.99
N ASP A 805 76.75 0.79 -33.62
CA ASP A 805 76.62 1.38 -32.28
C ASP A 805 75.14 1.70 -31.95
N GLU A 806 74.40 2.33 -32.87
CA GLU A 806 72.96 2.60 -32.71
C GLU A 806 72.14 1.31 -32.58
N ARG A 807 72.46 0.27 -33.36
CA ARG A 807 71.83 -1.06 -33.25
C ARG A 807 72.11 -1.73 -31.91
N GLN A 808 73.35 -1.65 -31.41
CA GLN A 808 73.70 -2.21 -30.12
C GLN A 808 72.91 -1.51 -29.01
N HIS A 809 72.88 -0.17 -29.02
CA HIS A 809 72.10 0.63 -28.06
C HIS A 809 70.60 0.30 -28.08
N VAL A 810 70.00 0.12 -29.27
CA VAL A 810 68.59 -0.31 -29.40
C VAL A 810 68.39 -1.74 -28.88
N ASN A 811 69.34 -2.65 -29.09
CA ASN A 811 69.24 -4.00 -28.54
C ASN A 811 69.40 -4.01 -27.01
N ASP A 812 70.31 -3.23 -26.44
CA ASP A 812 70.50 -3.11 -25.00
C ASP A 812 69.24 -2.56 -24.31
N GLN A 813 68.57 -1.57 -24.91
CA GLN A 813 67.27 -1.07 -24.44
C GLN A 813 66.18 -2.16 -24.51
N LYS A 814 66.10 -2.89 -25.63
CA LYS A 814 65.18 -4.02 -25.82
C LYS A 814 65.42 -5.13 -24.79
N ASP A 815 66.67 -5.43 -24.45
CA ASP A 815 67.01 -6.48 -23.48
C ASP A 815 66.76 -6.01 -22.03
N GLN A 816 66.99 -4.73 -21.70
CA GLN A 816 66.53 -4.13 -20.43
C GLN A 816 65.00 -4.19 -20.29
N LEU A 817 64.24 -3.84 -21.34
CA LEU A 817 62.78 -3.98 -21.34
C LEU A 817 62.35 -5.45 -21.24
N SER A 818 63.04 -6.37 -21.90
CA SER A 818 62.77 -7.80 -21.83
C SER A 818 63.05 -8.38 -20.44
N LEU A 819 64.08 -7.92 -19.75
CA LEU A 819 64.34 -8.25 -18.34
C LEU A 819 63.27 -7.68 -17.42
N ARG A 820 62.83 -6.43 -17.64
CA ARG A 820 61.73 -5.82 -16.87
C ARG A 820 60.40 -6.54 -17.07
N VAL A 821 60.10 -6.97 -18.30
CA VAL A 821 58.93 -7.82 -18.59
C VAL A 821 59.04 -9.19 -17.93
N LYS A 822 60.22 -9.83 -17.92
CA LYS A 822 60.45 -11.10 -17.20
C LYS A 822 60.30 -10.96 -15.68
N ALA A 823 60.72 -9.84 -15.11
CA ALA A 823 60.54 -9.54 -13.68
C ALA A 823 59.07 -9.28 -13.34
N LEU A 824 58.38 -8.46 -14.14
CA LEU A 824 56.95 -8.19 -13.95
C LEU A 824 56.08 -9.45 -14.13
N LYS A 825 56.45 -10.36 -15.05
CA LYS A 825 55.78 -11.66 -15.17
C LYS A 825 55.91 -12.48 -13.89
N ARG A 826 57.11 -12.65 -13.34
CA ARG A 826 57.31 -13.34 -12.05
C ARG A 826 56.51 -12.73 -10.92
N GLN A 827 56.38 -11.41 -10.85
CA GLN A 827 55.53 -10.75 -9.85
C GLN A 827 54.02 -10.97 -10.05
N VAL A 828 53.58 -11.33 -11.26
CA VAL A 828 52.21 -11.81 -11.53
C VAL A 828 52.12 -13.29 -11.18
N ASP A 829 53.05 -14.13 -11.64
CA ASP A 829 53.12 -15.57 -11.34
C ASP A 829 53.10 -15.82 -9.81
N GLU A 830 53.96 -15.12 -9.04
CA GLU A 830 54.04 -15.14 -7.57
C GLU A 830 52.74 -14.66 -6.88
N ALA A 831 52.00 -13.74 -7.50
CA ALA A 831 50.73 -13.24 -6.97
C ALA A 831 49.56 -14.19 -7.29
N GLU A 832 49.58 -14.84 -8.45
CA GLU A 832 48.62 -15.88 -8.83
C GLU A 832 48.79 -17.12 -7.94
N GLU A 833 50.03 -17.54 -7.63
CA GLU A 833 50.31 -18.61 -6.66
C GLU A 833 49.79 -18.32 -5.24
N GLU A 834 49.97 -17.09 -4.72
CA GLU A 834 49.43 -16.73 -3.40
C GLU A 834 47.89 -16.62 -3.42
N ILE A 835 47.29 -16.19 -4.54
CA ILE A 835 45.82 -16.23 -4.71
C ILE A 835 45.33 -17.68 -4.68
N GLU A 836 45.95 -18.61 -5.40
CA GLU A 836 45.58 -20.03 -5.34
C GLU A 836 45.75 -20.62 -3.94
N ARG A 837 46.84 -20.24 -3.22
CA ARG A 837 47.09 -20.67 -1.85
C ARG A 837 46.02 -20.16 -0.87
N LEU A 838 45.65 -18.88 -0.97
CA LEU A 838 44.58 -18.28 -0.16
C LEU A 838 43.21 -18.88 -0.49
N ASP A 839 42.92 -19.12 -1.76
CA ASP A 839 41.63 -19.70 -2.17
C ASP A 839 41.55 -21.20 -1.84
N GLY A 840 42.69 -21.91 -1.77
CA GLY A 840 42.82 -23.25 -1.21
C GLY A 840 42.55 -23.28 0.29
N LEU A 841 43.12 -22.34 1.07
CA LEU A 841 42.80 -22.17 2.49
C LEU A 841 41.32 -21.82 2.71
N ARG A 842 40.75 -20.94 1.87
CA ARG A 842 39.32 -20.58 1.89
C ARG A 842 38.43 -21.80 1.68
N LYS A 843 38.73 -22.63 0.68
CA LYS A 843 38.02 -23.90 0.39
C LYS A 843 38.17 -24.92 1.52
N LYS A 844 39.32 -24.95 2.21
CA LYS A 844 39.52 -25.81 3.40
C LYS A 844 38.68 -25.34 4.59
N ALA A 845 38.74 -24.05 4.95
CA ALA A 845 37.94 -23.48 6.02
C ALA A 845 36.43 -23.57 5.75
N GLN A 846 36.01 -23.46 4.48
CA GLN A 846 34.63 -23.67 4.07
C GLN A 846 34.19 -25.13 4.31
N ARG A 847 34.99 -26.12 3.91
CA ARG A 847 34.68 -27.54 4.19
C ARG A 847 34.67 -27.85 5.68
N GLU A 848 35.60 -27.31 6.46
CA GLU A 848 35.61 -27.47 7.92
C GLU A 848 34.34 -26.90 8.55
N LEU A 849 33.81 -25.78 8.03
CA LEU A 849 32.53 -25.20 8.46
C LEU A 849 31.33 -26.06 8.01
N GLU A 850 31.34 -26.59 6.79
CA GLU A 850 30.34 -27.54 6.28
C GLU A 850 30.32 -28.83 7.11
N GLU A 851 31.49 -29.40 7.45
CA GLU A 851 31.65 -30.55 8.36
C GLU A 851 31.13 -30.24 9.78
N GLN A 852 31.43 -29.06 10.35
CA GLN A 852 30.84 -28.66 11.63
C GLN A 852 29.32 -28.48 11.54
N HIS A 853 28.79 -28.04 10.40
CA HIS A 853 27.34 -27.93 10.18
C HIS A 853 26.68 -29.31 10.08
N GLU A 854 27.26 -30.26 9.36
CA GLU A 854 26.80 -31.66 9.32
C GLU A 854 26.85 -32.32 10.70
N ILE A 855 27.93 -32.10 11.48
CA ILE A 855 28.03 -32.60 12.85
C ILE A 855 26.95 -31.98 13.74
N ASN A 856 26.67 -30.68 13.60
CA ASN A 856 25.60 -29.99 14.34
C ASN A 856 24.21 -30.54 13.95
N GLU A 857 23.94 -30.77 12.67
CA GLU A 857 22.70 -31.42 12.21
C GLU A 857 22.56 -32.86 12.72
N GLN A 858 23.64 -33.64 12.73
CA GLN A 858 23.65 -34.99 13.32
C GLN A 858 23.40 -34.96 14.83
N LEU A 859 23.96 -33.98 15.55
CA LEU A 859 23.68 -33.77 16.97
C LEU A 859 22.23 -33.33 17.22
N GLN A 860 21.69 -32.41 16.41
CA GLN A 860 20.28 -32.03 16.48
C GLN A 860 19.33 -33.17 16.12
N ALA A 861 19.69 -34.02 15.16
CA ALA A 861 18.92 -35.23 14.83
C ALA A 861 18.95 -36.25 15.98
N ARG A 862 20.10 -36.41 16.65
CA ARG A 862 20.23 -37.23 17.87
C ARG A 862 19.42 -36.64 19.02
N ILE A 863 19.45 -35.32 19.25
CA ILE A 863 18.61 -34.63 20.24
C ILE A 863 17.13 -34.88 19.92
N LYS A 864 16.68 -34.64 18.68
CA LYS A 864 15.30 -34.91 18.24
C LYS A 864 14.89 -36.39 18.32
N SER A 865 15.84 -37.33 18.28
CA SER A 865 15.58 -38.75 18.56
C SER A 865 15.47 -39.01 20.06
N LEU A 866 16.38 -38.47 20.87
CA LEU A 866 16.35 -38.58 22.33
C LEU A 866 15.14 -37.88 22.96
N GLU A 867 14.66 -36.79 22.37
CA GLU A 867 13.39 -36.14 22.71
C GLU A 867 12.20 -37.05 22.38
N LYS A 868 12.16 -37.65 21.18
CA LYS A 868 11.12 -38.62 20.81
C LYS A 868 11.16 -39.87 21.68
N ASP A 869 12.33 -40.33 22.10
CA ASP A 869 12.50 -41.50 22.97
C ASP A 869 12.26 -41.17 24.44
N SER A 870 12.54 -39.94 24.88
CA SER A 870 12.12 -39.40 26.17
C SER A 870 10.61 -39.23 26.22
N TRP A 871 9.98 -38.72 25.15
CA TRP A 871 8.52 -38.61 25.03
C TRP A 871 7.83 -39.99 24.96
N ARG A 872 8.41 -40.95 24.24
CA ARG A 872 7.95 -42.35 24.23
C ARG A 872 8.18 -43.05 25.57
N LYS A 873 9.26 -42.75 26.30
CA LYS A 873 9.49 -43.21 27.68
C LYS A 873 8.48 -42.58 28.63
N ALA A 874 8.28 -41.26 28.62
CA ALA A 874 7.29 -40.55 29.44
C ALA A 874 5.87 -41.06 29.16
N SER A 875 5.51 -41.35 27.91
CA SER A 875 4.24 -41.97 27.55
C SER A 875 4.09 -43.40 28.08
N ARG A 876 5.18 -44.18 28.15
CA ARG A 876 5.18 -45.51 28.80
C ARG A 876 5.13 -45.39 30.32
N SER A 877 5.90 -44.49 30.92
CA SER A 877 5.86 -44.20 32.35
C SER A 877 4.52 -43.63 32.81
N ALA A 878 3.77 -42.94 31.95
CA ALA A 878 2.38 -42.53 32.21
C ALA A 878 1.37 -43.69 32.11
N ALA A 879 1.67 -44.73 31.33
CA ALA A 879 0.88 -45.97 31.31
C ALA A 879 1.25 -46.89 32.50
N GLU A 880 2.53 -46.97 32.85
CA GLU A 880 3.05 -47.80 33.94
C GLU A 880 2.81 -47.19 35.33
N SER A 881 2.73 -45.85 35.47
CA SER A 881 2.32 -45.19 36.72
C SER A 881 0.87 -45.46 37.12
N THR A 882 0.06 -46.00 36.21
CA THR A 882 -1.30 -46.49 36.50
C THR A 882 -1.27 -47.93 37.07
N LEU A 883 -0.12 -48.63 37.03
CA LEU A 883 0.04 -50.03 37.44
C LEU A 883 1.39 -50.32 38.15
N LYS A 884 1.70 -49.61 39.24
CA LYS A 884 2.18 -50.17 40.53
C LYS A 884 2.62 -49.08 41.51
N HIS A 885 1.90 -49.00 42.63
CA HIS A 885 2.44 -48.51 43.90
C HIS A 885 2.82 -49.74 44.73
N ASP A 886 4.07 -49.79 45.22
CA ASP A 886 4.62 -50.60 46.34
C ASP A 886 6.04 -51.13 46.03
N GLY A 887 6.86 -51.34 47.07
CA GLY A 887 8.03 -52.25 46.99
C GLY A 887 9.43 -51.63 47.03
N LEU A 888 9.74 -50.98 48.15
CA LEU A 888 11.07 -50.81 48.78
C LEU A 888 12.30 -51.60 48.25
N SER A 889 13.43 -50.88 48.22
CA SER A 889 14.79 -51.28 48.70
C SER A 889 15.63 -52.32 47.96
N SER A 890 16.96 -52.10 48.01
CA SER A 890 18.05 -53.08 47.85
C SER A 890 18.23 -53.71 46.45
N ASP A 891 19.36 -54.30 46.08
CA ASP A 891 20.81 -54.16 46.40
C ASP A 891 21.56 -55.05 45.37
N GLU A 892 22.88 -55.24 45.51
CA GLU A 892 23.78 -55.99 44.59
C GLU A 892 23.99 -55.27 43.24
N GLU A 893 25.16 -54.74 42.89
CA GLU A 893 26.51 -55.35 42.78
C GLU A 893 26.59 -56.51 41.77
N PHE A 894 27.35 -56.33 40.67
CA PHE A 894 28.58 -57.09 40.45
C PHE A 894 29.49 -56.44 39.38
N GLU A 895 30.73 -56.95 39.29
CA GLU A 895 31.88 -56.57 38.42
C GLU A 895 31.55 -56.37 36.93
N GLY A 896 32.35 -55.67 36.10
CA GLY A 896 33.66 -55.01 36.24
C GLY A 896 34.06 -54.48 34.84
N VAL A 897 35.07 -53.64 34.55
CA VAL A 897 36.50 -53.60 34.93
C VAL A 897 37.00 -52.25 34.38
N TYR A 898 37.33 -51.22 35.17
CA TYR A 898 38.71 -50.83 35.64
C TYR A 898 39.83 -51.06 34.60
N ASP A 899 40.69 -50.12 34.18
CA ASP A 899 40.93 -48.73 34.60
C ASP A 899 41.68 -47.98 33.46
N PRO A 900 41.96 -46.65 33.54
CA PRO A 900 42.42 -45.84 32.40
C PRO A 900 43.90 -45.41 32.48
N SER A 901 44.22 -44.33 31.77
CA SER A 901 45.35 -43.38 31.96
C SER A 901 46.75 -43.71 31.39
N SER A 902 47.15 -42.89 30.42
CA SER A 902 48.51 -42.47 30.00
C SER A 902 48.30 -41.57 28.77
N ILE A 903 48.65 -40.28 28.69
CA ILE A 903 49.67 -39.43 29.32
C ILE A 903 51.12 -39.79 28.92
N ALA A 904 51.44 -39.52 27.66
CA ALA A 904 52.74 -39.06 27.13
C ALA A 904 52.45 -38.45 25.73
N SER A 905 52.89 -37.26 25.31
CA SER A 905 54.22 -36.60 25.34
C SER A 905 55.17 -37.06 24.21
N LEU A 906 55.99 -36.12 23.71
CA LEU A 906 56.80 -36.15 22.46
C LEU A 906 55.97 -35.75 21.22
N LEU A 907 56.24 -34.67 20.46
CA LEU A 907 57.45 -33.89 20.09
C LEU A 907 58.47 -34.64 19.23
N THR A 908 59.12 -33.87 18.33
CA THR A 908 60.07 -34.28 17.26
C THR A 908 59.42 -34.99 16.05
N GLU A 909 59.85 -34.80 14.80
CA GLU A 909 60.76 -33.77 14.26
C GLU A 909 60.50 -33.51 12.77
N SER A 910 61.17 -32.47 12.24
CA SER A 910 61.19 -32.12 10.82
C SER A 910 61.85 -33.17 9.93
N ASN A 911 61.41 -33.28 8.66
CA ASN A 911 62.36 -33.37 7.55
C ASN A 911 61.78 -32.91 6.20
N LEU A 912 62.63 -32.28 5.40
CA LEU A 912 62.40 -31.86 4.00
C LEU A 912 63.07 -32.86 3.06
N GLN A 913 62.45 -33.19 1.91
CA GLN A 913 63.08 -33.54 0.60
C GLN A 913 61.96 -34.00 -0.37
N THR A 914 61.57 -33.21 -1.39
CA THR A 914 62.16 -33.07 -2.75
C THR A 914 62.10 -34.31 -3.65
N SER A 915 61.09 -34.39 -4.52
CA SER A 915 61.11 -34.94 -5.90
C SER A 915 59.71 -34.71 -6.49
N SER A 916 59.49 -33.86 -7.50
CA SER A 916 59.82 -34.04 -8.92
C SER A 916 59.16 -35.27 -9.58
N CYS A 917 57.93 -35.06 -10.06
CA CYS A 917 57.46 -35.40 -11.41
C CYS A 917 56.44 -34.34 -11.82
#